data_AF-A0A1Z4C284-F1
#
_entry.id   AF-A0A1Z4C284-F1
#
_cell.length_a   1.000
_cell.length_b   1.000
_cell.length_c   1.000
_cell.angle_alpha   90.00
_cell.angle_beta   90.00
_cell.angle_gamma   90.00
#
_symmetry.space_group_name_H-M   'P 1'
#
loop_
_entity.id
_entity.type
_entity.pdbx_description
1 polymer ?
#
loop_
_entity_poly.entity_id
_entity_poly.type
_entity_poly.pdbx_seq_one_letter_code
_entity_poly.pdbx_strand_id
1 'polypeptide(L)'
;MSAKNTNHRPTILIGYGRFGLEILRQFLVSTATRGVLVWDTPEGAGIGERRLRDLALLWLPDPMEDEGVGGAVLGGNRAELMRDLHRQIESPPDNSKDIQAFIKNKAEGLLNAAQRARRQDNLPLGLDVMVLAHTHDRRTLGSLQLLLKDSVIEPLYKGIPQLHRDVGADAINFIQVIDFENYWEDSDSAQKIREHFMSYIDFWQRRREVNLPTFGRIYLVDKHTVNGVREESERIDEISLFLEFLIFEGQRDSEALQTLYQARPDDGRLLATFGIRLLERSGGLLKRLSAARFGIGWLDYLNSAHPRFPGDIKPLREALKACCLDPVQDDALNGDFLLAECQPQLSLLMKGLESLSTDNADWPQQVQNRCEQGLRKLQGDLAGQAQSHIQQTLAHSSFADAASSLAGQVEAVLHNDRQPTTLGVVLHELEMALGTLKPTLGNTDEARILSTPNKVDFSKLRKTHAHYRRFLAMQLDIQGILKWWPLFALLFGFGLSPWLAGWLEAWLHLSVFDAATASPAMRFVHDAAQWLSGYESSGFPGKYYWRVTVVCVMMGIPIAYFLHRGVRREVLQARRFWTDVEHGRLVDALRALLNTVADIQATSAKQMQADAAISIRREASRELALLYEHLKERRREISWLRGQLHDFLDMYGLDAESSTENWVRLGNNSGIRHAIEQYVDLQRIDQTNPAIPERFQSMQAEKKPFKQWGERYSYAFLYPLQFIDDLSRAYQEPLEQELAKLGSGDEQTTRARELCAFLNRHSGDFSTAFRWRMRDGVPVDNVYCLLPSLWLSLPAVRATLTDQGVNEDHCIVGADGSRAYLLRLQIGVESSCLN
;
A
#
# COMPACT_ATOMS: atom_id res chain seq x y z
N MET A 1 13.98 -0.14 -37.11
CA MET A 1 13.96 1.26 -36.59
C MET A 1 12.54 1.60 -36.16
N SER A 2 12.32 2.49 -35.17
CA SER A 2 10.95 2.90 -34.75
C SER A 2 10.27 3.68 -35.87
N ALA A 3 8.96 3.46 -36.07
CA ALA A 3 8.04 4.11 -37.01
C ALA A 3 7.98 5.65 -36.87
N LYS A 4 9.12 6.32 -37.06
CA LYS A 4 9.27 7.76 -36.88
C LYS A 4 8.83 8.59 -38.09
N ASN A 5 8.44 7.98 -39.21
CA ASN A 5 8.26 8.67 -40.48
C ASN A 5 6.93 8.46 -41.20
N THR A 6 5.92 7.85 -40.58
CA THR A 6 4.60 7.71 -41.21
C THR A 6 3.66 8.79 -40.69
N ASN A 7 3.46 9.82 -41.51
CA ASN A 7 2.49 10.90 -41.30
C ASN A 7 1.06 10.33 -41.37
N HIS A 8 0.55 9.80 -40.25
CA HIS A 8 -0.82 9.29 -40.19
C HIS A 8 -1.82 10.44 -40.13
N ARG A 9 -2.90 10.34 -40.91
CA ARG A 9 -4.05 11.24 -40.79
C ARG A 9 -4.87 10.84 -39.56
N PRO A 10 -5.29 11.79 -38.71
CA PRO A 10 -6.16 11.48 -37.57
C PRO A 10 -7.42 10.73 -38.01
N THR A 11 -7.74 9.64 -37.31
CA THR A 11 -8.82 8.71 -37.69
C THR A 11 -9.78 8.44 -36.53
N ILE A 12 -11.08 8.44 -36.81
CA ILE A 12 -12.13 7.92 -35.94
C ILE A 12 -12.60 6.60 -36.53
N LEU A 13 -12.46 5.51 -35.78
CA LEU A 13 -13.02 4.21 -36.11
C LEU A 13 -14.30 4.00 -35.31
N ILE A 14 -15.39 3.71 -36.01
CA ILE A 14 -16.71 3.51 -35.44
C ILE A 14 -17.13 2.06 -35.70
N GLY A 15 -17.23 1.26 -34.64
CA GLY A 15 -17.82 -0.07 -34.67
C GLY A 15 -19.31 0.03 -34.35
N TYR A 16 -20.18 -0.42 -35.25
CA TYR A 16 -21.62 -0.51 -35.04
C TYR A 16 -22.01 -1.95 -34.67
N GLY A 17 -22.81 -2.10 -33.60
CA GLY A 17 -23.25 -3.40 -33.08
C GLY A 17 -22.11 -4.22 -32.47
N ARG A 18 -22.39 -5.48 -32.15
CA ARG A 18 -21.44 -6.44 -31.56
C ARG A 18 -20.28 -6.73 -32.51
N PHE A 19 -20.57 -6.91 -33.79
CA PHE A 19 -19.56 -7.20 -34.81
C PHE A 19 -18.53 -6.07 -34.92
N GLY A 20 -18.99 -4.82 -34.94
CA GLY A 20 -18.11 -3.65 -34.96
C GLY A 20 -17.22 -3.60 -33.72
N LEU A 21 -17.76 -3.87 -32.53
CA LEU A 21 -16.98 -3.93 -31.29
C LEU A 21 -15.88 -5.00 -31.34
N GLU A 22 -16.18 -6.18 -31.89
CA GLU A 22 -15.22 -7.28 -31.98
C GLU A 22 -14.09 -6.98 -32.97
N ILE A 23 -14.38 -6.33 -34.11
CA ILE A 23 -13.34 -5.83 -35.01
C ILE A 23 -12.46 -4.81 -34.30
N LEU A 24 -13.04 -3.84 -33.57
CA LEU A 24 -12.23 -2.85 -32.85
C LEU A 24 -11.30 -3.50 -31.82
N ARG A 25 -11.79 -4.51 -31.08
CA ARG A 25 -10.98 -5.28 -30.12
C ARG A 25 -9.88 -6.07 -30.83
N GLN A 26 -10.20 -6.80 -31.89
CA GLN A 26 -9.22 -7.59 -32.63
C GLN A 26 -8.17 -6.70 -33.30
N PHE A 27 -8.59 -5.59 -33.89
CA PHE A 27 -7.70 -4.55 -34.43
C PHE A 27 -6.74 -4.03 -33.35
N LEU A 28 -7.25 -3.67 -32.17
CA LEU A 28 -6.45 -3.21 -31.05
C LEU A 28 -5.46 -4.28 -30.59
N VAL A 29 -5.91 -5.49 -30.26
CA VAL A 29 -5.05 -6.57 -29.79
C VAL A 29 -3.96 -6.88 -30.81
N SER A 30 -4.34 -6.99 -32.08
CA SER A 30 -3.40 -7.30 -33.16
C SER A 30 -2.34 -6.22 -33.33
N THR A 31 -2.73 -4.93 -33.38
CA THR A 31 -1.78 -3.82 -33.59
C THR A 31 -0.98 -3.50 -32.32
N ALA A 32 -1.62 -3.62 -31.16
CA ALA A 32 -1.04 -3.34 -29.85
C ALA A 32 -0.02 -4.36 -29.41
N THR A 33 -0.07 -5.61 -29.88
CA THR A 33 0.96 -6.64 -29.59
C THR A 33 2.18 -6.56 -30.49
N ARG A 34 2.02 -5.98 -31.69
CA ARG A 34 3.10 -5.76 -32.67
C ARG A 34 3.82 -4.42 -32.56
N GLY A 35 3.22 -3.45 -31.87
CA GLY A 35 3.89 -2.20 -31.48
C GLY A 35 3.70 -1.09 -32.48
N VAL A 36 2.64 -1.23 -33.27
CA VAL A 36 2.21 -0.27 -34.29
C VAL A 36 1.51 0.92 -33.65
N LEU A 37 0.81 0.70 -32.53
CA LEU A 37 0.08 1.76 -31.84
C LEU A 37 1.02 2.77 -31.19
N VAL A 38 0.78 4.05 -31.50
CA VAL A 38 1.49 5.17 -30.88
C VAL A 38 0.63 5.73 -29.76
N TRP A 39 1.29 6.06 -28.64
CA TRP A 39 0.63 6.49 -27.41
C TRP A 39 1.04 7.91 -27.04
N ASP A 40 0.06 8.70 -26.61
CA ASP A 40 0.29 9.97 -25.91
C ASP A 40 0.19 9.71 -24.40
N THR A 41 1.32 9.86 -23.72
CA THR A 41 1.40 9.88 -22.25
C THR A 41 1.22 11.33 -21.78
N PRO A 42 0.22 11.63 -20.95
CA PRO A 42 0.05 12.98 -20.41
C PRO A 42 1.29 13.42 -19.62
N GLU A 43 1.81 14.62 -19.89
CA GLU A 43 2.95 15.19 -19.20
C GLU A 43 2.55 15.59 -17.76
N GLY A 44 3.01 14.82 -16.77
CA GLY A 44 2.83 15.13 -15.35
C GLY A 44 3.05 13.89 -14.46
N ALA A 45 3.35 14.11 -13.18
CA ALA A 45 3.48 13.05 -12.17
C ALA A 45 2.11 12.47 -11.72
N GLY A 46 1.11 12.47 -12.61
CA GLY A 46 -0.28 12.17 -12.30
C GLY A 46 -0.84 10.96 -13.05
N ILE A 47 -1.92 10.44 -12.49
CA ILE A 47 -2.77 9.30 -12.88
C ILE A 47 -3.46 9.55 -14.24
N GLY A 48 -2.69 9.82 -15.28
CA GLY A 48 -3.23 10.00 -16.62
C GLY A 48 -3.22 8.69 -17.38
N GLU A 49 -4.41 8.15 -17.67
CA GLU A 49 -4.55 7.01 -18.58
C GLU A 49 -3.92 7.38 -19.94
N ARG A 50 -3.09 6.48 -20.49
CA ARG A 50 -2.48 6.67 -21.81
C ARG A 50 -3.60 6.72 -22.85
N ARG A 51 -3.42 7.54 -23.89
CA ARG A 51 -4.38 7.63 -25.00
C ARG A 51 -3.70 7.28 -26.31
N LEU A 52 -4.45 6.65 -27.20
CA LEU A 52 -3.97 6.40 -28.55
C LEU A 52 -3.77 7.72 -29.30
N ARG A 53 -2.62 7.85 -29.94
CA ARG A 53 -2.29 9.03 -30.74
C ARG A 53 -3.01 8.93 -32.08
N ASP A 54 -3.63 10.03 -32.48
CA ASP A 54 -4.27 10.23 -33.79
C ASP A 54 -5.35 9.19 -34.16
N LEU A 55 -5.86 8.45 -33.17
CA LEU A 55 -6.85 7.40 -33.33
C LEU A 55 -7.89 7.47 -32.19
N ALA A 56 -9.17 7.56 -32.55
CA ALA A 56 -10.29 7.42 -31.61
C ALA A 56 -11.16 6.22 -31.99
N LEU A 57 -11.56 5.43 -31.01
CA LEU A 57 -12.32 4.18 -31.20
C LEU A 57 -13.68 4.33 -30.53
N LEU A 58 -14.75 4.24 -31.31
CA LEU A 58 -16.11 4.44 -30.83
C LEU A 58 -16.95 3.19 -31.09
N TRP A 59 -17.72 2.77 -30.09
CA TRP A 59 -18.67 1.69 -30.25
C TRP A 59 -20.10 2.23 -30.16
N LEU A 60 -20.85 2.11 -31.26
CA LEU A 60 -22.27 2.46 -31.35
C LEU A 60 -23.10 1.18 -31.20
N PRO A 61 -23.89 1.02 -30.12
CA PRO A 61 -24.74 -0.16 -29.96
C PRO A 61 -25.82 -0.19 -31.04
N ASP A 62 -26.11 -1.37 -31.59
CA ASP A 62 -27.28 -1.57 -32.44
C ASP A 62 -28.50 -1.79 -31.54
N PRO A 63 -29.51 -0.89 -31.52
CA PRO A 63 -30.71 -1.07 -30.70
C PRO A 63 -31.53 -2.31 -31.09
N MET A 64 -31.20 -2.95 -32.22
CA MET A 64 -31.89 -4.15 -32.72
C MET A 64 -31.19 -5.45 -32.31
N GLU A 65 -30.01 -5.40 -31.70
CA GLU A 65 -29.31 -6.55 -31.13
C GLU A 65 -29.79 -6.79 -29.67
N ASP A 66 -29.97 -8.05 -29.28
CA ASP A 66 -30.37 -8.40 -27.90
C ASP A 66 -29.30 -7.95 -26.88
N GLU A 67 -29.72 -7.17 -25.86
CA GLU A 67 -28.87 -6.53 -24.83
C GLU A 67 -27.98 -7.50 -24.01
N GLY A 68 -28.19 -8.82 -24.13
CA GLY A 68 -27.48 -9.85 -23.37
C GLY A 68 -26.05 -10.16 -23.81
N VAL A 69 -25.57 -9.62 -24.94
CA VAL A 69 -24.35 -10.12 -25.60
C VAL A 69 -23.16 -9.14 -25.58
N GLY A 70 -23.38 -7.87 -25.20
CA GLY A 70 -22.32 -6.87 -25.06
C GLY A 70 -21.36 -7.12 -23.87
N GLY A 71 -21.72 -8.05 -22.97
CA GLY A 71 -21.08 -8.24 -21.67
C GLY A 71 -20.07 -9.38 -21.51
N ALA A 72 -19.88 -10.30 -22.47
CA ALA A 72 -19.04 -11.46 -22.20
C ALA A 72 -18.44 -12.15 -23.45
N VAL A 73 -17.28 -11.68 -23.95
CA VAL A 73 -16.38 -12.53 -24.77
C VAL A 73 -14.89 -12.15 -24.59
N LEU A 74 -14.46 -11.92 -23.34
CA LEU A 74 -13.07 -12.19 -22.99
C LEU A 74 -13.10 -13.02 -21.72
N GLY A 75 -13.06 -14.34 -21.90
CA GLY A 75 -12.89 -15.24 -20.77
C GLY A 75 -11.54 -15.01 -20.10
N GLY A 76 -11.53 -14.92 -18.76
CA GLY A 76 -10.33 -15.02 -17.92
C GLY A 76 -9.24 -13.96 -18.16
N ASN A 77 -8.05 -14.24 -17.63
CA ASN A 77 -6.89 -13.36 -17.49
C ASN A 77 -6.52 -12.52 -18.73
N ARG A 78 -6.85 -12.97 -19.96
CA ARG A 78 -6.63 -12.23 -21.21
C ARG A 78 -7.36 -10.87 -21.25
N ALA A 79 -8.51 -10.77 -20.59
CA ALA A 79 -9.25 -9.52 -20.43
C ALA A 79 -8.49 -8.49 -19.58
N GLU A 80 -7.71 -8.94 -18.60
CA GLU A 80 -6.96 -8.08 -17.69
C GLU A 80 -5.71 -7.50 -18.37
N LEU A 81 -4.97 -8.33 -19.10
CA LEU A 81 -3.80 -7.90 -19.88
C LEU A 81 -4.14 -6.78 -20.87
N MET A 82 -5.27 -6.92 -21.58
CA MET A 82 -5.71 -5.99 -22.63
C MET A 82 -6.72 -4.95 -22.12
N ARG A 83 -6.91 -4.84 -20.80
CA ARG A 83 -7.92 -3.96 -20.20
C ARG A 83 -7.73 -2.50 -20.58
N ASP A 84 -6.49 -2.03 -20.58
CA ASP A 84 -6.13 -0.66 -20.93
C ASP A 84 -6.46 -0.33 -22.39
N LEU A 85 -6.22 -1.28 -23.30
CA LEU A 85 -6.59 -1.16 -24.71
C LEU A 85 -8.11 -1.08 -24.89
N HIS A 86 -8.86 -1.99 -24.27
CA HIS A 86 -10.31 -2.03 -24.47
C HIS A 86 -11.03 -0.83 -23.85
N ARG A 87 -10.45 -0.19 -22.83
CA ARG A 87 -10.94 1.11 -22.31
C ARG A 87 -10.85 2.24 -23.33
N GLN A 88 -9.98 2.13 -24.34
CA GLN A 88 -9.90 3.12 -25.42
C GLN A 88 -11.10 3.07 -26.36
N ILE A 89 -11.88 1.98 -26.32
CA ILE A 89 -13.15 1.88 -27.05
C ILE A 89 -14.23 2.54 -26.20
N GLU A 90 -14.70 3.70 -26.64
CA GLU A 90 -15.67 4.48 -25.89
C GLU A 90 -17.08 4.32 -26.46
N SER A 91 -18.05 4.08 -25.59
CA SER A 91 -19.48 4.10 -25.92
C SER A 91 -20.03 5.50 -25.75
N PRO A 92 -20.61 6.12 -26.79
CA PRO A 92 -21.32 7.37 -26.62
C PRO A 92 -22.65 7.14 -25.88
N PRO A 93 -23.22 8.21 -25.30
CA PRO A 93 -24.53 8.17 -24.67
C PRO A 93 -25.67 7.84 -25.67
N ASP A 94 -26.78 7.29 -25.18
CA ASP A 94 -27.86 6.72 -26.00
C ASP A 94 -28.66 7.74 -26.83
N ASN A 95 -28.57 9.03 -26.51
CA ASN A 95 -29.34 10.09 -27.17
C ASN A 95 -28.57 10.68 -28.36
N SER A 96 -29.22 10.77 -29.53
CA SER A 96 -28.64 11.30 -30.78
C SER A 96 -27.95 12.66 -30.61
N LYS A 97 -28.51 13.62 -29.85
CA LYS A 97 -27.85 14.92 -29.63
C LYS A 97 -26.54 14.80 -28.85
N ASP A 98 -26.50 13.86 -27.91
CA ASP A 98 -25.33 13.64 -27.07
C ASP A 98 -24.27 12.85 -27.86
N ILE A 99 -24.68 11.93 -28.76
CA ILE A 99 -23.80 11.30 -29.76
C ILE A 99 -23.13 12.36 -30.64
N GLN A 100 -23.90 13.33 -31.15
CA GLN A 100 -23.37 14.41 -31.98
C GLN A 100 -22.30 15.22 -31.25
N ALA A 101 -22.59 15.65 -30.02
CA ALA A 101 -21.65 16.39 -29.19
C ALA A 101 -20.41 15.55 -28.87
N PHE A 102 -20.58 14.26 -28.57
CA PHE A 102 -19.51 13.34 -28.25
C PHE A 102 -18.55 13.15 -29.44
N ILE A 103 -19.08 12.82 -30.62
CA ILE A 103 -18.28 12.63 -31.84
C ILE A 103 -17.54 13.91 -32.21
N LYS A 104 -18.22 15.07 -32.10
CA LYS A 104 -17.59 16.37 -32.33
C LYS A 104 -16.43 16.62 -31.37
N ASN A 105 -16.62 16.40 -30.07
CA ASN A 105 -15.57 16.56 -29.06
C ASN A 105 -14.36 15.66 -29.35
N LYS A 106 -14.59 14.42 -29.83
CA LYS A 106 -13.50 13.51 -30.21
C LYS A 106 -12.73 14.00 -31.41
N ALA A 107 -13.43 14.45 -32.45
CA ALA A 107 -12.79 15.03 -33.62
C ALA A 107 -12.00 16.30 -33.28
N GLU A 108 -12.56 17.21 -32.48
CA GLU A 108 -11.87 18.41 -32.01
C GLU A 108 -10.63 18.08 -31.17
N GLY A 109 -10.71 17.04 -30.33
CA GLY A 109 -9.57 16.52 -29.56
C GLY A 109 -8.44 16.05 -30.46
N LEU A 110 -8.75 15.24 -31.49
CA LEU A 110 -7.76 14.76 -32.46
C LEU A 110 -7.16 15.89 -33.32
N LEU A 111 -7.95 16.92 -33.61
CA LEU A 111 -7.54 18.04 -34.46
C LEU A 111 -6.91 19.21 -33.68
N ASN A 112 -6.74 19.09 -32.37
CA ASN A 112 -6.29 20.18 -31.50
C ASN A 112 -4.91 20.75 -31.91
N ALA A 113 -4.91 22.00 -32.36
CA ALA A 113 -3.73 22.70 -32.84
C ALA A 113 -2.59 22.80 -31.81
N ALA A 114 -2.90 22.91 -30.51
CA ALA A 114 -1.87 23.04 -29.46
C ALA A 114 -1.13 21.71 -29.22
N GLN A 115 -1.82 20.57 -29.35
CA GLN A 115 -1.19 19.25 -29.29
C GLN A 115 -0.39 18.95 -30.56
N ARG A 116 -0.86 19.45 -31.72
CA ARG A 116 -0.20 19.29 -33.01
C ARG A 116 1.05 20.17 -33.16
N ALA A 117 1.00 21.43 -32.71
CA ALA A 117 2.12 22.39 -32.80
C ALA A 117 3.33 22.00 -31.92
N ARG A 118 3.13 21.14 -30.91
CA ARG A 118 4.22 20.56 -30.11
C ARG A 118 4.99 19.45 -30.85
N ARG A 119 4.51 18.99 -32.00
CA ARG A 119 5.12 17.90 -32.77
C ARG A 119 6.11 18.50 -33.79
N GLN A 120 7.26 17.84 -33.96
CA GLN A 120 8.33 18.29 -34.88
C GLN A 120 7.97 18.09 -36.36
N ASP A 121 6.95 17.28 -36.67
CA ASP A 121 6.57 16.91 -38.03
C ASP A 121 5.33 17.67 -38.53
N ASN A 122 5.38 18.16 -39.77
CA ASN A 122 4.24 18.74 -40.48
C ASN A 122 3.17 17.65 -40.72
N LEU A 123 2.24 17.51 -39.78
CA LEU A 123 1.14 16.54 -39.88
C LEU A 123 0.19 16.88 -41.04
N PRO A 124 -0.27 15.88 -41.82
CA PRO A 124 -1.25 16.10 -42.87
C PRO A 124 -2.56 16.67 -42.28
N LEU A 125 -3.13 17.66 -42.96
CA LEU A 125 -4.39 18.27 -42.57
C LEU A 125 -5.56 17.37 -43.01
N GLY A 126 -6.51 17.11 -42.11
CA GLY A 126 -7.72 16.34 -42.39
C GLY A 126 -8.09 15.32 -41.32
N LEU A 127 -9.29 14.76 -41.44
CA LEU A 127 -9.84 13.70 -40.59
C LEU A 127 -10.36 12.54 -41.44
N ASP A 128 -10.15 11.32 -41.00
CA ASP A 128 -10.80 10.11 -41.51
C ASP A 128 -11.83 9.58 -40.52
N VAL A 129 -12.95 9.11 -41.04
CA VAL A 129 -13.98 8.42 -40.26
C VAL A 129 -14.28 7.11 -40.95
N MET A 130 -13.95 5.98 -40.32
CA MET A 130 -14.24 4.66 -40.86
C MET A 130 -15.33 4.00 -40.03
N VAL A 131 -16.35 3.45 -40.68
CA VAL A 131 -17.50 2.82 -40.05
C VAL A 131 -17.52 1.34 -40.39
N LEU A 132 -17.62 0.50 -39.36
CA LEU A 132 -17.65 -0.96 -39.44
C LEU A 132 -19.03 -1.42 -39.00
N ALA A 133 -19.76 -2.11 -39.87
CA ALA A 133 -21.09 -2.59 -39.55
C ALA A 133 -21.31 -3.98 -40.13
N HIS A 134 -22.08 -4.79 -39.40
CA HIS A 134 -22.67 -6.01 -39.93
C HIS A 134 -24.16 -5.78 -40.12
N THR A 135 -24.70 -6.21 -41.26
CA THR A 135 -26.10 -5.97 -41.59
C THR A 135 -26.88 -7.28 -41.66
N HIS A 136 -27.62 -7.58 -40.59
CA HIS A 136 -28.47 -8.77 -40.49
C HIS A 136 -29.86 -8.56 -41.12
N ASP A 137 -30.37 -7.34 -41.09
CA ASP A 137 -31.72 -7.04 -41.58
C ASP A 137 -31.86 -5.63 -42.18
N ARG A 138 -33.05 -5.37 -42.73
CA ARG A 138 -33.42 -4.06 -43.28
C ARG A 138 -33.43 -2.95 -42.23
N ARG A 139 -33.78 -3.26 -40.98
CA ARG A 139 -33.99 -2.25 -39.93
C ARG A 139 -32.65 -1.71 -39.44
N THR A 140 -31.65 -2.57 -39.29
CA THR A 140 -30.26 -2.23 -38.99
C THR A 140 -29.70 -1.26 -40.03
N LEU A 141 -29.86 -1.55 -41.33
CA LEU A 141 -29.43 -0.64 -42.40
C LEU A 141 -30.09 0.75 -42.35
N GLY A 142 -31.41 0.79 -42.12
CA GLY A 142 -32.15 2.05 -41.99
C GLY A 142 -31.77 2.86 -40.75
N SER A 143 -31.58 2.19 -39.61
CA SER A 143 -31.09 2.79 -38.36
C SER A 143 -29.69 3.36 -38.56
N LEU A 144 -28.79 2.57 -39.14
CA LEU A 144 -27.42 2.96 -39.45
C LEU A 144 -27.38 4.18 -40.38
N GLN A 145 -28.20 4.21 -41.43
CA GLN A 145 -28.27 5.35 -42.34
C GLN A 145 -28.64 6.66 -41.63
N LEU A 146 -29.69 6.63 -40.80
CA LEU A 146 -30.15 7.80 -40.04
C LEU A 146 -29.10 8.25 -39.03
N LEU A 147 -28.52 7.29 -38.29
CA LEU A 147 -27.49 7.54 -37.30
C LEU A 147 -26.24 8.17 -37.94
N LEU A 148 -25.72 7.59 -39.02
CA LEU A 148 -24.54 8.10 -39.71
C LEU A 148 -24.78 9.46 -40.33
N LYS A 149 -25.93 9.67 -40.99
CA LYS A 149 -26.27 10.95 -41.60
C LYS A 149 -26.44 12.05 -40.55
N ASP A 150 -27.36 11.87 -39.62
CA ASP A 150 -27.82 12.94 -38.73
C ASP A 150 -26.91 13.08 -37.49
N SER A 151 -26.25 12.01 -37.05
CA SER A 151 -25.44 12.01 -35.82
C SER A 151 -23.92 11.99 -36.02
N VAL A 152 -23.42 11.63 -37.22
CA VAL A 152 -21.96 11.55 -37.49
C VAL A 152 -21.53 12.53 -38.59
N ILE A 153 -22.03 12.34 -39.81
CA ILE A 153 -21.57 13.04 -41.02
C ILE A 153 -21.95 14.52 -41.00
N GLU A 154 -23.23 14.85 -40.82
CA GLU A 154 -23.65 16.26 -40.81
C GLU A 154 -23.05 17.09 -39.66
N PRO A 155 -22.99 16.58 -38.42
CA PRO A 155 -22.35 17.28 -37.31
C PRO A 155 -20.85 17.50 -37.51
N LEU A 156 -20.11 16.51 -38.00
CA LEU A 156 -18.67 16.66 -38.26
C LEU A 156 -18.41 17.65 -39.40
N TYR A 157 -19.20 17.56 -40.48
CA TYR A 157 -19.08 18.49 -41.60
C TYR A 157 -19.43 19.92 -41.18
N LYS A 158 -20.57 20.17 -40.53
CA LYS A 158 -20.97 21.52 -40.12
C LYS A 158 -20.18 22.06 -38.92
N GLY A 159 -19.71 21.17 -38.05
CA GLY A 159 -19.23 21.50 -36.71
C GLY A 159 -17.73 21.78 -36.60
N ILE A 160 -16.92 21.45 -37.61
CA ILE A 160 -15.45 21.59 -37.59
C ILE A 160 -15.00 22.63 -38.63
N PRO A 161 -15.09 23.93 -38.32
CA PRO A 161 -14.78 25.00 -39.27
C PRO A 161 -13.31 25.07 -39.67
N GLN A 162 -12.40 24.52 -38.86
CA GLN A 162 -10.95 24.47 -39.12
C GLN A 162 -10.62 23.69 -40.40
N LEU A 163 -11.37 22.63 -40.69
CA LEU A 163 -11.14 21.80 -41.88
C LEU A 163 -11.66 22.44 -43.17
N HIS A 164 -12.62 23.37 -43.06
CA HIS A 164 -13.26 24.01 -44.21
C HIS A 164 -12.48 25.20 -44.76
N ARG A 165 -11.66 25.86 -43.93
CA ARG A 165 -10.92 27.08 -44.31
C ARG A 165 -9.56 26.80 -44.95
N ASP A 166 -8.90 25.73 -44.55
CA ASP A 166 -7.48 25.53 -44.87
C ASP A 166 -7.20 24.43 -45.93
N VAL A 167 -8.16 23.53 -46.22
CA VAL A 167 -7.90 22.29 -47.02
C VAL A 167 -8.96 22.00 -48.10
N GLY A 168 -10.17 22.58 -48.01
CA GLY A 168 -11.28 22.29 -48.94
C GLY A 168 -12.18 21.13 -48.51
N ALA A 169 -13.17 20.76 -49.34
CA ALA A 169 -14.21 19.77 -48.99
C ALA A 169 -13.66 18.34 -48.73
N ASP A 170 -12.46 18.01 -49.21
CA ASP A 170 -11.80 16.69 -49.06
C ASP A 170 -11.08 16.51 -47.69
N ALA A 171 -11.23 17.50 -46.80
CA ALA A 171 -10.63 17.53 -45.47
C ALA A 171 -11.27 16.55 -44.47
N ILE A 172 -12.48 16.04 -44.74
CA ILE A 172 -13.09 14.95 -43.97
C ILE A 172 -13.45 13.84 -44.94
N ASN A 173 -12.91 12.64 -44.73
CA ASN A 173 -13.22 11.49 -45.55
C ASN A 173 -13.96 10.43 -44.74
N PHE A 174 -15.00 9.86 -45.35
CA PHE A 174 -15.80 8.81 -44.73
C PHE A 174 -15.61 7.50 -45.51
N ILE A 175 -15.24 6.43 -44.81
CA ILE A 175 -15.13 5.08 -45.37
C ILE A 175 -16.09 4.18 -44.61
N GLN A 176 -16.76 3.27 -45.31
CA GLN A 176 -17.60 2.27 -44.67
C GLN A 176 -17.18 0.87 -45.09
N VAL A 177 -17.16 -0.06 -44.15
CA VAL A 177 -17.03 -1.50 -44.41
C VAL A 177 -18.30 -2.18 -43.91
N ILE A 178 -19.00 -2.87 -44.80
CA ILE A 178 -20.26 -3.54 -44.51
C ILE A 178 -20.08 -5.04 -44.75
N ASP A 179 -20.31 -5.82 -43.69
CA ASP A 179 -20.31 -7.28 -43.72
C ASP A 179 -21.74 -7.82 -43.84
N PHE A 180 -21.89 -8.85 -44.67
CA PHE A 180 -23.12 -9.59 -44.86
C PHE A 180 -22.89 -11.06 -44.54
N GLU A 181 -23.88 -11.70 -43.89
CA GLU A 181 -23.89 -13.15 -43.79
C GLU A 181 -24.16 -13.80 -45.16
N ASN A 182 -25.21 -13.41 -45.85
CA ASN A 182 -25.65 -14.09 -47.07
C ASN A 182 -26.25 -13.10 -48.08
N TYR A 183 -25.44 -12.21 -48.66
CA TYR A 183 -25.97 -11.17 -49.57
C TYR A 183 -26.67 -11.76 -50.80
N TRP A 184 -26.11 -12.85 -51.36
CA TRP A 184 -26.57 -13.46 -52.62
C TRP A 184 -27.58 -14.60 -52.47
N GLU A 185 -28.04 -14.91 -51.26
CA GLU A 185 -29.01 -15.98 -51.05
C GLU A 185 -30.36 -15.64 -51.70
N ASP A 186 -31.05 -16.67 -52.21
CA ASP A 186 -32.36 -16.53 -52.87
C ASP A 186 -33.53 -16.45 -51.87
N SER A 187 -33.26 -16.14 -50.61
CA SER A 187 -34.28 -15.99 -49.56
C SER A 187 -34.98 -14.63 -49.64
N ASP A 188 -36.25 -14.58 -49.23
CA ASP A 188 -37.04 -13.33 -49.16
C ASP A 188 -36.36 -12.27 -48.28
N SER A 189 -35.65 -12.69 -47.22
CA SER A 189 -34.90 -11.79 -46.35
C SER A 189 -33.68 -11.20 -47.06
N ALA A 190 -32.88 -12.03 -47.75
CA ALA A 190 -31.73 -11.56 -48.51
C ALA A 190 -32.16 -10.64 -49.66
N GLN A 191 -33.25 -10.95 -50.37
CA GLN A 191 -33.79 -10.06 -51.41
C GLN A 191 -34.18 -8.68 -50.84
N LYS A 192 -34.89 -8.65 -49.71
CA LYS A 192 -35.26 -7.39 -49.04
C LYS A 192 -34.05 -6.59 -48.57
N ILE A 193 -32.99 -7.27 -48.11
CA ILE A 193 -31.72 -6.64 -47.74
C ILE A 193 -31.08 -6.02 -48.99
N ARG A 194 -31.01 -6.72 -50.12
CA ARG A 194 -30.48 -6.20 -51.39
C ARG A 194 -31.23 -4.95 -51.87
N GLU A 195 -32.56 -5.02 -51.94
CA GLU A 195 -33.40 -3.89 -52.36
C GLU A 195 -33.19 -2.65 -51.45
N HIS A 196 -33.09 -2.88 -50.15
CA HIS A 196 -32.86 -1.80 -49.20
C HIS A 196 -31.44 -1.26 -49.26
N PHE A 197 -30.45 -2.13 -49.43
CA PHE A 197 -29.06 -1.76 -49.58
C PHE A 197 -28.82 -0.94 -50.86
N MET A 198 -29.49 -1.28 -51.96
CA MET A 198 -29.48 -0.43 -53.16
C MET A 198 -30.03 0.97 -52.87
N SER A 199 -31.17 1.06 -52.17
CA SER A 199 -31.73 2.36 -51.77
C SER A 199 -30.77 3.15 -50.86
N TYR A 200 -30.02 2.46 -50.00
CA TYR A 200 -28.97 3.03 -49.16
C TYR A 200 -27.83 3.60 -50.00
N ILE A 201 -27.34 2.86 -51.00
CA ILE A 201 -26.26 3.32 -51.89
C ILE A 201 -26.70 4.48 -52.77
N ASP A 202 -27.89 4.41 -53.36
CA ASP A 202 -28.48 5.48 -54.16
C ASP A 202 -28.61 6.77 -53.36
N PHE A 203 -28.97 6.68 -52.07
CA PHE A 203 -29.03 7.84 -51.19
C PHE A 203 -27.67 8.54 -51.06
N TRP A 204 -26.59 7.79 -50.83
CA TRP A 204 -25.24 8.36 -50.69
C TRP A 204 -24.67 8.86 -52.02
N GLN A 205 -24.97 8.18 -53.13
CA GLN A 205 -24.61 8.62 -54.48
C GLN A 205 -25.30 9.94 -54.84
N ARG A 206 -26.61 10.05 -54.63
CA ARG A 206 -27.35 11.32 -54.86
C ARG A 206 -26.79 12.47 -54.05
N ARG A 207 -26.43 12.24 -52.77
CA ARG A 207 -25.78 13.27 -51.95
C ARG A 207 -24.47 13.75 -52.57
N ARG A 208 -23.68 12.83 -53.13
CA ARG A 208 -22.44 13.18 -53.83
C ARG A 208 -22.70 14.04 -55.08
N GLU A 209 -23.67 13.64 -55.91
CA GLU A 209 -24.04 14.37 -57.14
C GLU A 209 -24.44 15.83 -56.84
N VAL A 210 -25.05 16.09 -55.69
CA VAL A 210 -25.41 17.44 -55.24
C VAL A 210 -24.34 18.11 -54.35
N ASN A 211 -23.12 17.57 -54.31
CA ASN A 211 -21.99 18.07 -53.51
C ASN A 211 -22.26 18.17 -51.99
N LEU A 212 -23.11 17.29 -51.45
CA LEU A 212 -23.33 17.13 -50.02
C LEU A 212 -22.34 16.11 -49.43
N PRO A 213 -22.03 16.19 -48.12
CA PRO A 213 -21.12 15.24 -47.48
C PRO A 213 -21.67 13.81 -47.58
N THR A 214 -20.80 12.90 -47.98
CA THR A 214 -21.09 11.50 -48.31
C THR A 214 -19.85 10.61 -48.06
N PHE A 215 -19.97 9.31 -48.31
CA PHE A 215 -18.85 8.37 -48.28
C PHE A 215 -17.88 8.59 -49.44
N GLY A 216 -16.59 8.51 -49.15
CA GLY A 216 -15.53 8.40 -50.15
C GLY A 216 -15.55 7.01 -50.79
N ARG A 217 -15.70 5.95 -49.98
CA ARG A 217 -15.82 4.55 -50.39
C ARG A 217 -16.70 3.73 -49.44
N ILE A 218 -17.37 2.73 -50.00
CA ILE A 218 -18.15 1.71 -49.29
C ILE A 218 -17.64 0.34 -49.73
N TYR A 219 -16.96 -0.34 -48.83
CA TYR A 219 -16.39 -1.67 -49.01
C TYR A 219 -17.37 -2.75 -48.55
N LEU A 220 -17.56 -3.76 -49.40
CA LEU A 220 -18.42 -4.90 -49.09
C LEU A 220 -17.61 -6.14 -48.77
N VAL A 221 -18.11 -6.90 -47.81
CA VAL A 221 -17.61 -8.21 -47.34
C VAL A 221 -18.83 -9.14 -47.23
N ASP A 222 -18.70 -10.38 -47.70
CA ASP A 222 -19.77 -11.39 -47.62
C ASP A 222 -19.20 -12.72 -47.11
N LYS A 223 -19.97 -13.49 -46.33
CA LYS A 223 -19.54 -14.83 -45.88
C LYS A 223 -19.19 -15.74 -47.05
N HIS A 224 -19.94 -15.61 -48.14
CA HIS A 224 -19.84 -16.47 -49.30
C HIS A 224 -18.95 -15.82 -50.36
N THR A 225 -17.80 -16.43 -50.63
CA THR A 225 -16.86 -15.99 -51.68
C THR A 225 -16.72 -17.05 -52.76
N VAL A 226 -15.94 -16.74 -53.80
CA VAL A 226 -15.59 -17.72 -54.86
C VAL A 226 -14.89 -18.95 -54.27
N ASN A 227 -14.20 -18.79 -53.15
CA ASN A 227 -13.36 -19.82 -52.55
C ASN A 227 -14.07 -20.61 -51.44
N GLY A 228 -15.35 -20.31 -51.17
CA GLY A 228 -16.17 -21.00 -50.18
C GLY A 228 -16.77 -20.09 -49.12
N VAL A 229 -17.23 -20.72 -48.04
CA VAL A 229 -17.83 -20.07 -46.86
C VAL A 229 -16.73 -19.68 -45.89
N ARG A 230 -16.73 -18.43 -45.43
CA ARG A 230 -15.75 -17.89 -44.49
C ARG A 230 -16.34 -17.74 -43.11
N GLU A 231 -15.62 -18.19 -42.10
CA GLU A 231 -16.03 -18.03 -40.70
C GLU A 231 -16.00 -16.55 -40.30
N GLU A 232 -16.81 -16.16 -39.30
CA GLU A 232 -16.88 -14.77 -38.83
C GLU A 232 -15.51 -14.26 -38.36
N SER A 233 -14.74 -15.10 -37.67
CA SER A 233 -13.37 -14.77 -37.21
C SER A 233 -12.41 -14.45 -38.36
N GLU A 234 -12.50 -15.15 -39.48
CA GLU A 234 -11.67 -14.91 -40.66
C GLU A 234 -12.01 -13.56 -41.30
N ARG A 235 -13.30 -13.21 -41.36
CA ARG A 235 -13.75 -11.91 -41.88
C ARG A 235 -13.34 -10.77 -40.97
N ILE A 236 -13.47 -10.94 -39.66
CA ILE A 236 -12.98 -9.98 -38.65
C ILE A 236 -11.47 -9.76 -38.81
N ASP A 237 -10.69 -10.84 -38.99
CA ASP A 237 -9.24 -10.76 -39.21
C ASP A 237 -8.88 -10.04 -40.51
N GLU A 238 -9.60 -10.32 -41.61
CA GLU A 238 -9.42 -9.67 -42.91
C GLU A 238 -9.70 -8.17 -42.83
N ILE A 239 -10.84 -7.79 -42.25
CA ILE A 239 -11.23 -6.39 -42.07
C ILE A 239 -10.22 -5.68 -41.15
N SER A 240 -9.84 -6.31 -40.04
CA SER A 240 -8.84 -5.75 -39.11
C SER A 240 -7.50 -5.50 -39.80
N LEU A 241 -7.06 -6.42 -40.67
CA LEU A 241 -5.85 -6.25 -41.46
C LEU A 241 -5.98 -5.16 -42.51
N PHE A 242 -7.13 -5.04 -43.16
CA PHE A 242 -7.39 -3.97 -44.11
C PHE A 242 -7.40 -2.59 -43.45
N LEU A 243 -7.99 -2.46 -42.26
CA LEU A 243 -7.94 -1.23 -41.47
C LEU A 243 -6.52 -0.88 -41.06
N GLU A 244 -5.74 -1.87 -40.62
CA GLU A 244 -4.34 -1.68 -40.29
C GLU A 244 -3.55 -1.14 -41.49
N PHE A 245 -3.77 -1.70 -42.68
CA PHE A 245 -3.18 -1.22 -43.92
C PHE A 245 -3.57 0.24 -44.21
N LEU A 246 -4.87 0.57 -44.16
CA LEU A 246 -5.37 1.91 -44.45
C LEU A 246 -4.84 2.97 -43.46
N ILE A 247 -4.65 2.61 -42.20
CA ILE A 247 -4.27 3.57 -41.15
C ILE A 247 -2.76 3.71 -41.07
N PHE A 248 -2.03 2.59 -41.09
CA PHE A 248 -0.61 2.56 -40.68
C PHE A 248 0.40 2.42 -41.81
N GLU A 249 0.02 2.03 -43.02
CA GLU A 249 0.99 1.88 -44.11
C GLU A 249 1.42 3.23 -44.71
N GLY A 250 0.67 4.31 -44.43
CA GLY A 250 1.04 5.68 -44.83
C GLY A 250 0.88 5.96 -46.34
N GLN A 251 0.12 5.14 -47.07
CA GLN A 251 -0.04 5.22 -48.53
C GLN A 251 -1.17 6.14 -48.99
N ARG A 252 -1.69 6.99 -48.08
CA ARG A 252 -2.84 7.84 -48.38
C ARG A 252 -2.55 8.85 -49.50
N ASP A 253 -1.38 9.46 -49.46
CA ASP A 253 -0.96 10.49 -50.41
C ASP A 253 -0.28 9.90 -51.66
N SER A 254 -0.21 8.56 -51.75
CA SER A 254 0.30 7.86 -52.92
C SER A 254 -0.70 7.97 -54.07
N GLU A 255 -0.25 8.47 -55.23
CA GLU A 255 -1.09 8.61 -56.43
C GLU A 255 -1.75 7.28 -56.84
N ALA A 256 -1.04 6.16 -56.63
CA ALA A 256 -1.52 4.82 -56.96
C ALA A 256 -2.63 4.32 -56.01
N LEU A 257 -2.64 4.73 -54.75
CA LEU A 257 -3.52 4.15 -53.70
C LEU A 257 -4.51 5.14 -53.10
N GLN A 258 -4.46 6.42 -53.48
CA GLN A 258 -5.44 7.43 -53.07
C GLN A 258 -6.89 6.99 -53.33
N THR A 259 -7.11 6.21 -54.41
CA THR A 259 -8.43 5.70 -54.81
C THR A 259 -9.06 4.74 -53.80
N LEU A 260 -8.29 4.21 -52.86
CA LEU A 260 -8.79 3.42 -51.73
C LEU A 260 -9.54 4.26 -50.70
N TYR A 261 -9.11 5.49 -50.52
CA TYR A 261 -9.69 6.36 -49.52
C TYR A 261 -10.87 7.13 -50.09
N GLN A 262 -10.76 7.59 -51.34
CA GLN A 262 -11.73 8.48 -51.97
C GLN A 262 -12.03 8.05 -53.41
N ALA A 263 -13.29 8.16 -53.84
CA ALA A 263 -13.60 8.05 -55.27
C ALA A 263 -13.10 9.26 -56.05
N ARG A 264 -12.51 9.00 -57.23
CA ARG A 264 -12.10 10.06 -58.15
C ARG A 264 -13.31 10.86 -58.62
N PRO A 265 -13.17 12.17 -58.89
CA PRO A 265 -14.24 13.00 -59.43
C PRO A 265 -14.86 12.41 -60.71
N ASP A 266 -14.05 11.78 -61.55
CA ASP A 266 -14.44 11.28 -62.87
C ASP A 266 -15.18 9.93 -62.83
N ASP A 267 -14.91 9.09 -61.82
CA ASP A 267 -15.53 7.76 -61.66
C ASP A 267 -16.76 7.82 -60.73
N GLY A 268 -16.72 8.65 -59.69
CA GLY A 268 -17.88 8.99 -58.83
C GLY A 268 -18.52 7.85 -58.02
N ARG A 269 -18.22 6.60 -58.34
CA ARG A 269 -18.83 5.39 -57.78
C ARG A 269 -18.29 5.09 -56.39
N LEU A 270 -19.17 4.74 -55.47
CA LEU A 270 -18.81 4.53 -54.06
C LEU A 270 -18.38 3.10 -53.74
N LEU A 271 -18.90 2.13 -54.50
CA LEU A 271 -18.79 0.71 -54.18
C LEU A 271 -17.40 0.15 -54.49
N ALA A 272 -16.91 -0.64 -53.54
CA ALA A 272 -15.65 -1.35 -53.66
C ALA A 272 -15.69 -2.67 -52.88
N THR A 273 -14.71 -3.52 -53.13
CA THR A 273 -14.37 -4.66 -52.28
C THR A 273 -12.85 -4.87 -52.32
N PHE A 274 -12.34 -5.56 -51.33
CA PHE A 274 -10.92 -5.84 -51.15
C PHE A 274 -10.73 -7.31 -50.83
N GLY A 275 -9.58 -7.87 -51.19
CA GLY A 275 -9.00 -9.03 -50.55
C GLY A 275 -7.60 -8.65 -50.07
N ILE A 276 -7.21 -9.04 -48.87
CA ILE A 276 -5.91 -8.68 -48.31
C ILE A 276 -5.20 -9.89 -47.73
N ARG A 277 -3.89 -9.97 -47.95
CA ARG A 277 -3.00 -10.92 -47.27
C ARG A 277 -1.75 -10.20 -46.82
N LEU A 278 -1.20 -10.68 -45.71
CA LEU A 278 0.01 -10.13 -45.11
C LEU A 278 1.01 -11.24 -44.89
N LEU A 279 2.24 -11.03 -45.34
CA LEU A 279 3.41 -11.73 -44.85
C LEU A 279 4.16 -10.76 -43.93
N GLU A 280 4.28 -11.11 -42.66
CA GLU A 280 4.87 -10.23 -41.65
C GLU A 280 6.01 -10.95 -40.93
N ARG A 281 7.07 -10.18 -40.65
CA ARG A 281 8.08 -10.51 -39.65
C ARG A 281 8.06 -9.42 -38.59
N SER A 282 7.25 -9.59 -37.56
CA SER A 282 7.03 -8.54 -36.57
C SER A 282 8.20 -8.43 -35.59
N GLY A 283 9.20 -7.62 -35.93
CA GLY A 283 10.30 -7.28 -35.03
C GLY A 283 9.80 -6.65 -33.72
N GLY A 284 8.71 -5.89 -33.78
CA GLY A 284 8.05 -5.34 -32.59
C GLY A 284 7.43 -6.40 -31.69
N LEU A 285 6.76 -7.42 -32.25
CA LEU A 285 6.28 -8.57 -31.48
C LEU A 285 7.44 -9.31 -30.81
N LEU A 286 8.50 -9.64 -31.57
CA LEU A 286 9.64 -10.39 -31.04
C LEU A 286 10.31 -9.66 -29.87
N LYS A 287 10.53 -8.34 -29.98
CA LYS A 287 11.06 -7.53 -28.86
C LYS A 287 10.20 -7.59 -27.62
N ARG A 288 8.87 -7.65 -27.79
CA ARG A 288 7.94 -7.71 -26.67
C ARG A 288 7.82 -9.09 -26.05
N LEU A 289 7.93 -10.15 -26.85
CA LEU A 289 8.08 -11.52 -26.34
C LEU A 289 9.37 -11.64 -25.51
N SER A 290 10.50 -11.15 -26.04
CA SER A 290 11.77 -11.06 -25.30
C SER A 290 11.64 -10.23 -24.02
N ALA A 291 10.97 -9.08 -24.10
CA ALA A 291 10.74 -8.21 -22.95
C ALA A 291 9.84 -8.83 -21.88
N ALA A 292 8.78 -9.55 -22.26
CA ALA A 292 7.92 -10.27 -21.33
C ALA A 292 8.71 -11.37 -20.61
N ARG A 293 9.52 -12.14 -21.34
CA ARG A 293 10.40 -13.15 -20.76
C ARG A 293 11.42 -12.56 -19.79
N PHE A 294 12.10 -11.47 -20.18
CA PHE A 294 13.00 -10.73 -19.30
C PHE A 294 12.25 -10.20 -18.07
N GLY A 295 11.04 -9.68 -18.27
CA GLY A 295 10.16 -9.17 -17.22
C GLY A 295 9.84 -10.23 -16.18
N ILE A 296 9.50 -11.46 -16.59
CA ILE A 296 9.24 -12.58 -15.66
C ILE A 296 10.47 -12.84 -14.79
N GLY A 297 11.65 -13.01 -15.39
CA GLY A 297 12.89 -13.23 -14.64
C GLY A 297 13.27 -12.05 -13.73
N TRP A 298 13.01 -10.82 -14.19
CA TRP A 298 13.26 -9.61 -13.40
C TRP A 298 12.30 -9.50 -12.20
N LEU A 299 11.01 -9.80 -12.38
CA LEU A 299 10.02 -9.81 -11.30
C LEU A 299 10.34 -10.87 -10.25
N ASP A 300 10.82 -12.05 -10.66
CA ASP A 300 11.31 -13.08 -9.75
C ASP A 300 12.55 -12.64 -8.97
N TYR A 301 13.49 -11.96 -9.64
CA TYR A 301 14.63 -11.33 -8.98
C TYR A 301 14.18 -10.30 -7.94
N LEU A 302 13.26 -9.39 -8.28
CA LEU A 302 12.73 -8.38 -7.34
C LEU A 302 12.05 -9.02 -6.12
N ASN A 303 11.42 -10.19 -6.29
CA ASN A 303 10.75 -10.95 -5.24
C ASN A 303 11.71 -11.83 -4.41
N SER A 304 12.96 -12.01 -4.85
CA SER A 304 13.92 -12.90 -4.19
C SER A 304 14.39 -12.35 -2.85
N ALA A 305 14.33 -13.19 -1.81
CA ALA A 305 14.94 -12.93 -0.50
C ALA A 305 16.44 -13.22 -0.44
N HIS A 306 16.98 -13.93 -1.45
CA HIS A 306 18.40 -14.31 -1.52
C HIS A 306 18.94 -14.02 -2.94
N PRO A 307 19.02 -12.74 -3.34
CA PRO A 307 19.56 -12.39 -4.64
C PRO A 307 21.05 -12.73 -4.70
N ARG A 308 21.52 -13.15 -5.88
CA ARG A 308 22.93 -13.47 -6.13
C ARG A 308 23.86 -12.27 -5.85
N PHE A 309 23.35 -11.05 -6.02
CA PHE A 309 24.02 -9.79 -5.71
C PHE A 309 23.21 -9.02 -4.68
N PRO A 310 23.52 -9.15 -3.37
CA PRO A 310 22.85 -8.38 -2.34
C PRO A 310 23.26 -6.90 -2.41
N GLY A 311 22.28 -6.00 -2.35
CA GLY A 311 22.53 -4.56 -2.24
C GLY A 311 22.97 -4.15 -0.83
N ASP A 312 23.27 -2.87 -0.65
CA ASP A 312 23.65 -2.35 0.67
C ASP A 312 22.43 -2.19 1.58
N ILE A 313 22.26 -3.14 2.50
CA ILE A 313 21.15 -3.18 3.45
C ILE A 313 21.52 -2.68 4.85
N LYS A 314 22.79 -2.33 5.08
CA LYS A 314 23.26 -1.89 6.41
C LYS A 314 22.46 -0.71 6.95
N PRO A 315 22.15 0.35 6.16
CA PRO A 315 21.38 1.49 6.66
C PRO A 315 19.98 1.11 7.13
N LEU A 316 19.31 0.20 6.41
CA LEU A 316 17.99 -0.30 6.80
C LEU A 316 18.06 -1.13 8.09
N ARG A 317 19.07 -2.01 8.22
CA ARG A 317 19.27 -2.79 9.46
C ARG A 317 19.54 -1.90 10.65
N GLU A 318 20.34 -0.85 10.50
CA GLU A 318 20.60 0.14 11.55
C GLU A 318 19.33 0.89 11.95
N ALA A 319 18.53 1.35 10.98
CA ALA A 319 17.23 1.97 11.24
C ALA A 319 16.24 1.02 11.93
N LEU A 320 16.19 -0.25 11.51
CA LEU A 320 15.35 -1.27 12.15
C LEU A 320 15.79 -1.53 13.60
N LYS A 321 17.09 -1.58 13.88
CA LYS A 321 17.60 -1.67 15.26
C LYS A 321 17.20 -0.46 16.09
N ALA A 322 17.33 0.75 15.54
CA ALA A 322 16.91 1.98 16.22
C ALA A 322 15.40 2.02 16.49
N CYS A 323 14.57 1.45 15.62
CA CYS A 323 13.12 1.34 15.85
C CYS A 323 12.73 0.21 16.84
N CYS A 324 13.49 -0.90 16.89
CA CYS A 324 13.10 -2.11 17.61
C CYS A 324 13.82 -2.33 18.96
N LEU A 325 15.09 -1.94 19.07
CA LEU A 325 15.97 -2.28 20.19
C LEU A 325 16.21 -1.09 21.11
N ASP A 326 16.56 0.07 20.57
CA ASP A 326 16.95 1.24 21.39
C ASP A 326 15.82 1.78 22.30
N PRO A 327 14.56 1.93 21.84
CA PRO A 327 13.46 2.42 22.69
C PRO A 327 13.02 1.40 23.73
N VAL A 328 13.30 0.11 23.47
CA VAL A 328 12.89 -1.02 24.30
C VAL A 328 13.97 -1.37 25.33
N GLN A 329 15.25 -1.18 25.02
CA GLN A 329 16.38 -1.59 25.86
C GLN A 329 16.88 -0.50 26.81
N ASP A 330 16.88 0.78 26.44
CA ASP A 330 17.61 1.79 27.22
C ASP A 330 16.81 2.45 28.37
N ASP A 331 15.49 2.68 28.23
CA ASP A 331 14.73 3.39 29.30
C ASP A 331 13.56 2.59 29.90
N ALA A 332 12.82 1.83 29.10
CA ALA A 332 11.58 1.20 29.57
C ALA A 332 11.80 -0.09 30.39
N LEU A 333 12.89 -0.84 30.18
CA LEU A 333 13.10 -2.16 30.83
C LEU A 333 14.18 -2.19 31.91
N ASN A 334 15.15 -1.26 31.89
CA ASN A 334 16.30 -1.29 32.79
C ASN A 334 16.33 -0.15 33.82
N GLY A 335 15.56 0.93 33.61
CA GLY A 335 15.48 2.02 34.57
C GLY A 335 14.57 1.65 35.74
N ASP A 336 15.10 1.55 36.95
CA ASP A 336 14.33 1.51 38.21
C ASP A 336 13.63 2.87 38.47
N PHE A 337 13.13 3.57 37.45
CA PHE A 337 12.64 4.94 37.55
C PHE A 337 11.35 5.04 38.37
N LEU A 338 10.39 4.11 38.17
CA LEU A 338 9.19 4.02 39.00
C LEU A 338 9.53 3.60 40.44
N LEU A 339 10.59 2.82 40.64
CA LEU A 339 11.06 2.42 41.97
C LEU A 339 11.77 3.58 42.70
N ALA A 340 12.54 4.39 41.97
CA ALA A 340 13.17 5.60 42.48
C ALA A 340 12.13 6.62 42.97
N GLU A 341 10.97 6.69 42.32
CA GLU A 341 9.86 7.57 42.71
C GLU A 341 9.02 7.03 43.87
N CYS A 342 8.94 5.71 44.04
CA CYS A 342 8.26 5.07 45.17
C CYS A 342 8.86 5.49 46.53
N GLN A 343 10.20 5.56 46.65
CA GLN A 343 10.87 5.88 47.90
C GLN A 343 10.49 7.23 48.53
N PRO A 344 10.59 8.37 47.81
CA PRO A 344 10.25 9.67 48.39
C PRO A 344 8.78 9.75 48.80
N GLN A 345 7.86 9.17 48.02
CA GLN A 345 6.44 9.13 48.36
C GLN A 345 6.13 8.25 49.60
N LEU A 346 6.76 7.09 49.73
CA LEU A 346 6.65 6.24 50.92
C LEU A 346 7.22 6.93 52.16
N SER A 347 8.29 7.71 52.02
CA SER A 347 8.87 8.49 53.12
C SER A 347 7.93 9.62 53.58
N LEU A 348 7.20 10.25 52.65
CA LEU A 348 6.16 11.24 52.96
C LEU A 348 4.96 10.60 53.66
N LEU A 349 4.56 9.41 53.23
CA LEU A 349 3.52 8.62 53.90
C LEU A 349 3.93 8.28 55.34
N MET A 350 5.19 7.88 55.56
CA MET A 350 5.73 7.58 56.89
C MET A 350 5.66 8.79 57.82
N LYS A 351 6.17 9.95 57.39
CA LYS A 351 6.06 11.21 58.16
C LYS A 351 4.61 11.58 58.46
N GLY A 352 3.71 11.32 57.51
CA GLY A 352 2.28 11.52 57.68
C GLY A 352 1.65 10.59 58.73
N LEU A 353 2.10 9.34 58.82
CA LEU A 353 1.63 8.35 59.79
C LEU A 353 2.21 8.59 61.20
N GLU A 354 3.49 8.97 61.29
CA GLU A 354 4.16 9.32 62.56
C GLU A 354 3.54 10.57 63.22
N SER A 355 2.95 11.48 62.44
CA SER A 355 2.27 12.68 62.95
C SER A 355 0.91 12.41 63.62
N LEU A 356 0.38 11.18 63.54
CA LEU A 356 -0.92 10.83 64.12
C LEU A 356 -0.80 10.58 65.63
N SER A 357 -1.66 11.24 66.43
CA SER A 357 -1.66 11.10 67.89
C SER A 357 -1.99 9.67 68.33
N THR A 358 -1.02 8.97 68.92
CA THR A 358 -1.12 7.58 69.38
C THR A 358 -2.07 7.38 70.57
N ASP A 359 -2.42 8.47 71.27
CA ASP A 359 -3.27 8.45 72.46
C ASP A 359 -4.76 8.25 72.12
N ASN A 360 -5.16 8.45 70.86
CA ASN A 360 -6.54 8.28 70.41
C ASN A 360 -6.96 6.81 70.35
N ALA A 361 -8.19 6.51 70.77
CA ALA A 361 -8.76 5.15 70.70
C ALA A 361 -8.89 4.64 69.26
N ASP A 362 -9.19 5.55 68.32
CA ASP A 362 -9.37 5.25 66.90
C ASP A 362 -8.07 5.31 66.09
N TRP A 363 -6.91 5.44 66.75
CA TRP A 363 -5.61 5.58 66.06
C TRP A 363 -5.34 4.48 65.02
N PRO A 364 -5.60 3.17 65.28
CA PRO A 364 -5.40 2.14 64.26
C PRO A 364 -6.29 2.33 63.03
N GLN A 365 -7.50 2.86 63.21
CA GLN A 365 -8.43 3.15 62.12
C GLN A 365 -8.00 4.38 61.33
N GLN A 366 -7.45 5.40 62.00
CA GLN A 366 -6.86 6.59 61.37
C GLN A 366 -5.61 6.25 60.56
N VAL A 367 -4.73 5.38 61.09
CA VAL A 367 -3.57 4.85 60.38
C VAL A 367 -4.01 4.05 59.14
N GLN A 368 -5.01 3.18 59.29
CA GLN A 368 -5.55 2.42 58.16
C GLN A 368 -6.08 3.33 57.06
N ASN A 369 -6.96 4.28 57.39
CA ASN A 369 -7.55 5.20 56.42
C ASN A 369 -6.49 6.06 55.71
N ARG A 370 -5.50 6.57 56.44
CA ARG A 370 -4.43 7.41 55.88
C ARG A 370 -3.45 6.61 55.03
N CYS A 371 -3.19 5.35 55.38
CA CYS A 371 -2.41 4.43 54.57
C CYS A 371 -3.15 4.07 53.27
N GLU A 372 -4.44 3.75 53.33
CA GLU A 372 -5.26 3.46 52.15
C GLU A 372 -5.35 4.67 51.20
N GLN A 373 -5.54 5.88 51.73
CA GLN A 373 -5.55 7.11 50.93
C GLN A 373 -4.18 7.40 50.30
N GLY A 374 -3.10 7.25 51.08
CA GLY A 374 -1.73 7.41 50.60
C GLY A 374 -1.38 6.42 49.49
N LEU A 375 -1.79 5.17 49.63
CA LEU A 375 -1.58 4.12 48.62
C LEU A 375 -2.35 4.38 47.33
N ARG A 376 -3.61 4.81 47.41
CA ARG A 376 -4.38 5.18 46.21
C ARG A 376 -3.75 6.36 45.48
N LYS A 377 -3.24 7.34 46.23
CA LYS A 377 -2.54 8.50 45.66
C LYS A 377 -1.23 8.07 44.98
N LEU A 378 -0.41 7.29 45.67
CA LEU A 378 0.83 6.72 45.11
C LEU A 378 0.54 5.93 43.83
N GLN A 379 -0.46 5.06 43.83
CA GLN A 379 -0.82 4.26 42.66
C GLN A 379 -1.31 5.14 41.49
N GLY A 380 -2.06 6.20 41.77
CA GLY A 380 -2.46 7.19 40.76
C GLY A 380 -1.28 7.97 40.19
N ASP A 381 -0.34 8.40 41.05
CA ASP A 381 0.86 9.12 40.65
C ASP A 381 1.79 8.23 39.81
N LEU A 382 2.00 6.98 40.22
CA LEU A 382 2.78 5.98 39.46
C LEU A 382 2.16 5.66 38.11
N ALA A 383 0.83 5.47 38.05
CA ALA A 383 0.13 5.23 36.79
C ALA A 383 0.21 6.46 35.86
N GLY A 384 0.05 7.67 36.42
CA GLY A 384 0.20 8.92 35.68
C GLY A 384 1.61 9.11 35.12
N GLN A 385 2.64 8.80 35.90
CA GLN A 385 4.03 8.84 35.43
C GLN A 385 4.35 7.76 34.41
N ALA A 386 3.89 6.52 34.60
CA ALA A 386 4.05 5.46 33.61
C ALA A 386 3.39 5.85 32.27
N GLN A 387 2.20 6.43 32.31
CA GLN A 387 1.51 6.91 31.11
C GLN A 387 2.19 8.14 30.50
N SER A 388 2.68 9.08 31.31
CA SER A 388 3.48 10.22 30.84
C SER A 388 4.78 9.74 30.20
N HIS A 389 5.41 8.70 30.73
CA HIS A 389 6.62 8.11 30.16
C HIS A 389 6.32 7.42 28.83
N ILE A 390 5.25 6.61 28.75
CA ILE A 390 4.78 6.05 27.47
C ILE A 390 4.54 7.17 26.44
N GLN A 391 3.84 8.23 26.84
CA GLN A 391 3.59 9.37 25.96
C GLN A 391 4.87 10.11 25.59
N GLN A 392 5.81 10.31 26.51
CA GLN A 392 7.09 10.96 26.22
C GLN A 392 7.97 10.11 25.31
N THR A 393 8.03 8.80 25.49
CA THR A 393 8.82 7.91 24.62
C THR A 393 8.19 7.80 23.23
N LEU A 394 6.87 7.87 23.13
CA LEU A 394 6.16 7.89 21.84
C LEU A 394 6.15 9.29 21.17
N ALA A 395 6.13 10.37 21.95
CA ALA A 395 6.00 11.75 21.46
C ALA A 395 7.32 12.54 21.39
N HIS A 396 8.37 12.13 22.12
CA HIS A 396 9.72 12.56 21.78
C HIS A 396 10.00 12.08 20.37
N SER A 397 10.50 13.01 19.58
CA SER A 397 10.71 12.91 18.14
C SER A 397 11.44 11.64 17.69
N SER A 398 12.12 10.91 18.59
CA SER A 398 12.84 9.68 18.28
C SER A 398 12.01 8.61 17.58
N PHE A 399 10.79 8.28 18.04
CA PHE A 399 10.03 7.17 17.43
C PHE A 399 9.36 7.57 16.10
N ALA A 400 8.72 8.74 16.05
CA ALA A 400 8.11 9.25 14.82
C ALA A 400 9.18 9.56 13.74
N ASP A 401 10.32 10.14 14.14
CA ASP A 401 11.45 10.37 13.22
C ASP A 401 12.10 9.04 12.81
N ALA A 402 12.19 8.05 13.70
CA ALA A 402 12.70 6.73 13.36
C ALA A 402 11.75 5.99 12.39
N ALA A 403 10.43 6.09 12.56
CA ALA A 403 9.46 5.53 11.63
C ALA A 403 9.50 6.23 10.25
N SER A 404 9.56 7.57 10.23
CA SER A 404 9.73 8.33 8.99
C SER A 404 11.09 8.06 8.32
N SER A 405 12.15 7.95 9.11
CA SER A 405 13.49 7.56 8.65
C SER A 405 13.45 6.15 8.06
N LEU A 406 12.76 5.21 8.69
CA LEU A 406 12.64 3.84 8.21
C LEU A 406 11.97 3.78 6.85
N ALA A 407 10.89 4.52 6.62
CA ALA A 407 10.26 4.62 5.31
C ALA A 407 11.23 5.20 4.25
N GLY A 408 11.99 6.24 4.62
CA GLY A 408 13.03 6.81 3.76
C GLY A 408 14.18 5.85 3.47
N GLN A 409 14.59 5.03 4.45
CA GLN A 409 15.64 4.02 4.28
C GLN A 409 15.16 2.86 3.41
N VAL A 410 13.89 2.43 3.54
CA VAL A 410 13.29 1.46 2.62
C VAL A 410 13.36 1.98 1.19
N GLU A 411 12.98 3.23 0.95
CA GLU A 411 13.06 3.84 -0.38
C GLU A 411 14.51 3.94 -0.88
N ALA A 412 15.44 4.40 -0.04
CA ALA A 412 16.85 4.54 -0.39
C ALA A 412 17.51 3.20 -0.76
N VAL A 413 17.16 2.13 -0.06
CA VAL A 413 17.71 0.78 -0.27
C VAL A 413 17.10 0.10 -1.50
N LEU A 414 15.80 0.30 -1.77
CA LEU A 414 15.13 -0.22 -2.97
C LEU A 414 15.59 0.49 -4.26
N HIS A 415 16.00 1.75 -4.17
CA HIS A 415 16.32 2.63 -5.33
C HIS A 415 17.75 3.13 -5.37
N ASN A 416 18.67 2.47 -4.69
CA ASN A 416 20.09 2.82 -4.74
C ASN A 416 20.60 2.76 -6.20
N ASP A 417 21.19 3.85 -6.70
CA ASP A 417 21.58 3.99 -8.10
C ASP A 417 22.67 2.98 -8.54
N ARG A 418 23.42 2.40 -7.60
CA ARG A 418 24.51 1.47 -7.88
C ARG A 418 24.19 0.04 -7.47
N GLN A 419 23.60 -0.13 -6.29
CA GLN A 419 23.36 -1.45 -5.67
C GLN A 419 21.98 -1.49 -5.02
N PRO A 420 20.90 -1.45 -5.83
CA PRO A 420 19.55 -1.55 -5.30
C PRO A 420 19.34 -2.94 -4.70
N THR A 421 18.58 -2.99 -3.61
CA THR A 421 18.21 -4.23 -2.93
C THR A 421 16.83 -4.67 -3.40
N THR A 422 16.59 -5.98 -3.45
CA THR A 422 15.31 -6.55 -3.88
C THR A 422 14.24 -6.38 -2.79
N LEU A 423 12.97 -6.32 -3.20
CA LEU A 423 11.83 -6.25 -2.27
C LEU A 423 11.81 -7.46 -1.33
N GLY A 424 12.15 -8.65 -1.84
CA GLY A 424 12.18 -9.87 -1.04
C GLY A 424 13.14 -9.80 0.16
N VAL A 425 14.30 -9.16 0.01
CA VAL A 425 15.26 -8.98 1.11
C VAL A 425 14.72 -7.96 2.13
N VAL A 426 14.16 -6.83 1.68
CA VAL A 426 13.57 -5.81 2.57
C VAL A 426 12.44 -6.41 3.39
N LEU A 427 11.54 -7.18 2.76
CA LEU A 427 10.47 -7.89 3.46
C LEU A 427 11.00 -8.91 4.47
N HIS A 428 12.08 -9.63 4.13
CA HIS A 428 12.70 -10.58 5.06
C HIS A 428 13.27 -9.89 6.30
N GLU A 429 13.97 -8.76 6.15
CA GLU A 429 14.48 -8.00 7.31
C GLU A 429 13.35 -7.43 8.18
N LEU A 430 12.27 -6.94 7.57
CA LEU A 430 11.08 -6.49 8.29
C LEU A 430 10.37 -7.63 9.02
N GLU A 431 10.26 -8.80 8.40
CA GLU A 431 9.69 -10.00 9.02
C GLU A 431 10.54 -10.48 10.21
N MET A 432 11.88 -10.46 10.08
CA MET A 432 12.79 -10.76 11.17
C MET A 432 12.64 -9.75 12.32
N ALA A 433 12.58 -8.45 12.02
CA ALA A 433 12.35 -7.40 13.03
C ALA A 433 10.99 -7.57 13.74
N LEU A 434 9.91 -7.80 13.00
CA LEU A 434 8.60 -8.12 13.57
C LEU A 434 8.63 -9.40 14.42
N GLY A 435 9.41 -10.40 14.01
CA GLY A 435 9.66 -11.63 14.76
C GLY A 435 10.32 -11.36 16.11
N THR A 436 11.28 -10.42 16.19
CA THR A 436 11.92 -10.01 17.45
C THR A 436 10.97 -9.24 18.39
N LEU A 437 9.98 -8.53 17.83
CA LEU A 437 8.98 -7.78 18.60
C LEU A 437 7.79 -8.62 19.05
N LYS A 438 7.54 -9.78 18.42
CA LYS A 438 6.52 -10.71 18.90
C LYS A 438 6.87 -11.14 20.32
N PRO A 439 5.92 -11.06 21.27
CA PRO A 439 6.17 -11.58 22.60
C PRO A 439 6.49 -13.06 22.46
N THR A 440 7.67 -13.48 22.90
CA THR A 440 7.90 -14.86 23.28
C THR A 440 6.90 -15.17 24.40
N LEU A 441 5.74 -15.72 24.01
CA LEU A 441 4.73 -16.31 24.89
C LEU A 441 5.24 -17.57 25.61
N GLY A 442 6.56 -17.66 25.82
CA GLY A 442 7.19 -18.63 26.70
C GLY A 442 7.39 -17.98 28.06
N ASN A 443 6.56 -18.37 29.03
CA ASN A 443 6.67 -18.12 30.48
C ASN A 443 5.92 -16.90 31.07
N THR A 444 5.01 -16.24 30.35
CA THR A 444 4.16 -15.18 30.95
C THR A 444 2.83 -15.66 31.55
N ASP A 445 2.45 -16.94 31.38
CA ASP A 445 1.33 -17.51 32.14
C ASP A 445 1.68 -17.66 33.64
N GLU A 446 2.96 -17.68 34.01
CA GLU A 446 3.38 -17.56 35.41
C GLU A 446 3.21 -16.12 35.96
N ALA A 447 3.19 -15.10 35.09
CA ALA A 447 3.01 -13.70 35.51
C ALA A 447 1.53 -13.32 35.73
N ARG A 448 0.58 -14.01 35.10
CA ARG A 448 -0.86 -13.78 35.32
C ARG A 448 -1.43 -14.42 36.59
N ILE A 449 -0.69 -15.31 37.25
CA ILE A 449 -1.13 -16.02 38.47
C ILE A 449 -0.60 -15.36 39.76
N LEU A 450 0.21 -14.30 39.66
CA LEU A 450 0.70 -13.60 40.86
C LEU A 450 -0.37 -12.68 41.47
N SER A 451 -1.15 -13.33 42.34
CA SER A 451 -1.72 -12.83 43.59
C SER A 451 -2.60 -11.58 43.49
N THR A 452 -3.89 -11.77 43.76
CA THR A 452 -4.77 -10.74 44.32
C THR A 452 -3.98 -9.87 45.30
N PRO A 453 -4.11 -8.53 45.23
CA PRO A 453 -3.30 -7.62 46.03
C PRO A 453 -3.38 -8.05 47.49
N ASN A 454 -2.25 -8.52 48.04
CA ASN A 454 -2.17 -8.94 49.42
C ASN A 454 -2.69 -7.79 50.27
N LYS A 455 -3.87 -7.97 50.89
CA LYS A 455 -4.42 -6.95 51.78
C LYS A 455 -3.40 -6.73 52.88
N VAL A 456 -2.94 -5.50 53.02
CA VAL A 456 -2.02 -5.08 54.09
C VAL A 456 -2.63 -5.52 55.42
N ASP A 457 -1.92 -6.37 56.16
CA ASP A 457 -2.43 -6.91 57.43
C ASP A 457 -2.20 -5.92 58.58
N PHE A 458 -3.26 -5.22 58.97
CA PHE A 458 -3.27 -4.29 60.10
C PHE A 458 -3.43 -5.00 61.47
N SER A 459 -3.57 -6.33 61.51
CA SER A 459 -3.84 -7.08 62.74
C SER A 459 -2.73 -6.91 63.79
N LYS A 460 -1.47 -6.91 63.36
CA LYS A 460 -0.30 -6.72 64.23
C LYS A 460 -0.27 -5.31 64.84
N LEU A 461 -0.59 -4.29 64.04
CA LEU A 461 -0.67 -2.90 64.50
C LEU A 461 -1.79 -2.71 65.54
N ARG A 462 -2.98 -3.27 65.28
CA ARG A 462 -4.13 -3.23 66.21
C ARG A 462 -3.81 -3.91 67.53
N LYS A 463 -3.14 -5.08 67.50
CA LYS A 463 -2.70 -5.80 68.72
C LYS A 463 -1.69 -4.97 69.53
N THR A 464 -0.72 -4.35 68.87
CA THR A 464 0.30 -3.52 69.54
C THR A 464 -0.31 -2.26 70.17
N HIS A 465 -1.25 -1.60 69.49
CA HIS A 465 -1.98 -0.45 70.05
C HIS A 465 -2.92 -0.84 71.20
N ALA A 466 -3.59 -2.00 71.12
CA ALA A 466 -4.38 -2.52 72.22
C ALA A 466 -3.53 -2.81 73.47
N HIS A 467 -2.30 -3.31 73.30
CA HIS A 467 -1.34 -3.47 74.40
C HIS A 467 -0.89 -2.12 74.97
N TYR A 468 -0.62 -1.13 74.13
CA TYR A 468 -0.30 0.23 74.56
C TYR A 468 -1.43 0.88 75.36
N ARG A 469 -2.68 0.73 74.91
CA ARG A 469 -3.89 1.19 75.60
C ARG A 469 -4.09 0.52 76.96
N ARG A 470 -3.89 -0.80 77.05
CA ARG A 470 -3.92 -1.53 78.33
C ARG A 470 -2.83 -1.03 79.26
N PHE A 471 -1.64 -0.79 78.74
CA PHE A 471 -0.54 -0.21 79.48
C PHE A 471 -0.88 1.19 80.01
N LEU A 472 -1.44 2.10 79.19
CA LEU A 472 -1.91 3.41 79.63
C LEU A 472 -3.02 3.33 80.69
N ALA A 473 -3.96 2.39 80.56
CA ALA A 473 -5.05 2.19 81.51
C ALA A 473 -4.57 1.62 82.86
N MET A 474 -3.43 0.91 82.88
CA MET A 474 -2.79 0.41 84.09
C MET A 474 -1.84 1.43 84.74
N GLN A 475 -1.54 2.54 84.07
CA GLN A 475 -0.68 3.56 84.64
C GLN A 475 -1.43 4.44 85.64
N LEU A 476 -0.75 4.66 86.76
CA LEU A 476 -1.15 5.52 87.85
C LEU A 476 -1.27 6.97 87.36
N ASP A 477 -2.44 7.60 87.55
CA ASP A 477 -2.64 9.02 87.24
C ASP A 477 -1.70 9.87 88.11
N ILE A 478 -0.62 10.34 87.48
CA ILE A 478 0.44 11.10 88.14
C ILE A 478 -0.11 12.39 88.76
N GLN A 479 -1.14 13.01 88.15
CA GLN A 479 -1.78 14.20 88.71
C GLN A 479 -2.72 13.86 89.88
N GLY A 480 -3.38 12.71 89.82
CA GLY A 480 -4.21 12.17 90.89
C GLY A 480 -3.42 11.93 92.18
N ILE A 481 -2.24 11.30 92.09
CA ILE A 481 -1.40 10.95 93.26
C ILE A 481 -0.87 12.19 93.99
N LEU A 482 -0.57 13.26 93.25
CA LEU A 482 -0.07 14.51 93.80
C LEU A 482 -1.03 15.13 94.84
N LYS A 483 -2.34 14.87 94.70
CA LYS A 483 -3.37 15.33 95.64
C LYS A 483 -3.37 14.57 96.97
N TRP A 484 -2.90 13.32 96.98
CA TRP A 484 -2.91 12.44 98.15
C TRP A 484 -1.58 12.44 98.92
N TRP A 485 -0.53 13.04 98.34
CA TRP A 485 0.81 13.11 98.95
C TRP A 485 0.91 13.85 100.28
N PRO A 486 0.20 14.97 100.51
CA PRO A 486 0.14 15.59 101.84
C PRO A 486 -0.42 14.63 102.89
N LEU A 487 -1.43 13.83 102.52
CA LEU A 487 -2.06 12.84 103.39
C LEU A 487 -1.11 11.67 103.70
N PHE A 488 -0.36 11.19 102.71
CA PHE A 488 0.65 10.15 102.90
C PHE A 488 1.81 10.63 103.76
N ALA A 489 2.31 11.86 103.56
CA ALA A 489 3.35 12.44 104.41
C ALA A 489 2.89 12.58 105.88
N LEU A 490 1.61 12.93 106.07
CA LEU A 490 0.95 12.94 107.38
C LEU A 490 0.88 11.54 108.00
N LEU A 491 0.37 10.54 107.28
CA LEU A 491 0.26 9.16 107.75
C LEU A 491 1.63 8.55 108.06
N PHE A 492 2.62 8.82 107.21
CA PHE A 492 3.99 8.38 107.40
C PHE A 492 4.62 9.05 108.64
N GLY A 493 4.42 10.37 108.80
CA GLY A 493 4.87 11.10 109.98
C GLY A 493 4.21 10.63 111.28
N PHE A 494 2.91 10.35 111.26
CA PHE A 494 2.19 9.81 112.42
C PHE A 494 2.60 8.37 112.74
N GLY A 495 2.75 7.51 111.73
CA GLY A 495 3.09 6.09 111.91
C GLY A 495 4.53 5.84 112.35
N LEU A 496 5.49 6.65 111.88
CA LEU A 496 6.90 6.53 112.29
C LEU A 496 7.20 7.26 113.59
N SER A 497 6.40 8.25 114.01
CA SER A 497 6.68 9.01 115.22
C SER A 497 6.81 8.18 116.51
N PRO A 498 6.00 7.12 116.78
CA PRO A 498 6.14 6.34 118.00
C PRO A 498 7.40 5.47 117.96
N TRP A 499 7.75 4.97 116.77
CA TRP A 499 8.96 4.17 116.57
C TRP A 499 10.22 5.02 116.71
N LEU A 500 10.28 6.18 116.06
CA LEU A 500 11.39 7.12 116.18
C LEU A 500 11.51 7.70 117.60
N ALA A 501 10.39 8.01 118.25
CA ALA A 501 10.39 8.46 119.63
C ALA A 501 10.91 7.37 120.58
N GLY A 502 10.43 6.13 120.42
CA GLY A 502 10.92 4.99 121.22
C GLY A 502 12.39 4.66 120.96
N TRP A 503 12.86 4.82 119.72
CA TRP A 503 14.27 4.64 119.36
C TRP A 503 15.15 5.76 119.95
N LEU A 504 14.70 7.01 119.89
CA LEU A 504 15.38 8.16 120.51
C LEU A 504 15.43 8.03 122.04
N GLU A 505 14.34 7.58 122.67
CA GLU A 505 14.25 7.36 124.12
C GLU A 505 15.17 6.22 124.57
N ALA A 506 15.21 5.10 123.83
CA ALA A 506 16.14 4.01 124.07
C ALA A 506 17.61 4.43 123.86
N TRP A 507 17.88 5.22 122.82
CA TRP A 507 19.22 5.73 122.50
C TRP A 507 19.74 6.69 123.58
N LEU A 508 18.88 7.56 124.11
CA LEU A 508 19.21 8.46 125.22
C LEU A 508 19.42 7.71 126.54
N HIS A 509 18.65 6.65 126.81
CA HIS A 509 18.77 5.85 128.03
C HIS A 509 20.02 4.97 128.11
N LEU A 510 20.67 4.69 126.98
CA LEU A 510 21.81 3.78 126.92
C LEU A 510 23.07 4.32 127.64
N SER A 511 23.11 5.58 128.10
CA SER A 511 24.22 6.14 128.92
C SER A 511 25.64 5.88 128.39
N VAL A 512 25.79 5.67 127.08
CA VAL A 512 27.10 5.50 126.41
C VAL A 512 27.70 6.87 126.04
N PHE A 513 26.95 7.96 126.24
CA PHE A 513 27.34 9.31 125.85
C PHE A 513 27.84 10.11 127.06
N ASP A 514 29.14 10.36 127.11
CA ASP A 514 29.74 11.29 128.05
C ASP A 514 29.86 12.67 127.39
N ALA A 515 28.99 13.61 127.77
CA ALA A 515 28.88 14.92 127.14
C ALA A 515 30.20 15.73 127.16
N ALA A 516 31.12 15.37 128.06
CA ALA A 516 32.43 15.98 128.16
C ALA A 516 33.35 15.71 126.95
N THR A 517 33.17 14.59 126.23
CA THR A 517 34.12 14.14 125.18
C THR A 517 33.55 14.12 123.74
N ALA A 518 32.26 14.41 123.55
CA ALA A 518 31.61 14.37 122.24
C ALA A 518 31.97 15.56 121.32
N SER A 519 32.03 15.30 120.00
CA SER A 519 32.24 16.33 118.96
C SER A 519 31.06 17.31 118.86
N PRO A 520 31.24 18.55 118.36
CA PRO A 520 30.17 19.56 118.28
C PRO A 520 28.92 19.09 117.53
N ALA A 521 29.09 18.32 116.46
CA ALA A 521 27.99 17.73 115.70
C ALA A 521 27.23 16.68 116.51
N MET A 522 27.93 15.85 117.28
CA MET A 522 27.28 14.87 118.16
C MET A 522 26.60 15.51 119.36
N ARG A 523 27.13 16.62 119.90
CA ARG A 523 26.44 17.41 120.92
C ARG A 523 25.15 18.01 120.38
N PHE A 524 25.18 18.60 119.18
CA PHE A 524 23.96 19.11 118.55
C PHE A 524 22.92 18.01 118.30
N VAL A 525 23.35 16.82 117.86
CA VAL A 525 22.45 15.66 117.68
C VAL A 525 21.89 15.17 119.01
N HIS A 526 22.71 15.17 120.07
CA HIS A 526 22.28 14.80 121.42
C HIS A 526 21.29 15.82 122.01
N ASP A 527 21.59 17.13 121.90
CA ASP A 527 20.72 18.23 122.33
C ASP A 527 19.41 18.25 121.55
N ALA A 528 19.46 18.01 120.23
CA ALA A 528 18.26 17.89 119.39
C ALA A 528 17.44 16.64 119.75
N ALA A 529 18.10 15.51 120.06
CA ALA A 529 17.43 14.28 120.51
C ALA A 529 16.78 14.46 121.89
N GLN A 530 17.45 15.13 122.83
CA GLN A 530 16.89 15.50 124.15
C GLN A 530 15.70 16.47 124.00
N TRP A 531 15.80 17.46 123.11
CA TRP A 531 14.72 18.40 122.80
C TRP A 531 13.50 17.72 122.17
N LEU A 532 13.74 16.71 121.32
CA LEU A 532 12.70 15.90 120.66
C LEU A 532 12.04 14.90 121.61
N SER A 533 12.79 14.29 122.54
CA SER A 533 12.27 13.32 123.51
C SER A 533 11.65 13.95 124.76
N GLY A 534 12.01 15.20 125.08
CA GLY A 534 11.46 15.96 126.21
C GLY A 534 12.04 15.59 127.57
N TYR A 535 13.31 15.21 127.64
CA TYR A 535 13.93 14.56 128.81
C TYR A 535 14.29 15.48 130.02
N GLU A 536 13.85 16.75 130.08
CA GLU A 536 14.14 17.63 131.23
C GLU A 536 12.92 18.38 131.83
N SER A 537 12.65 18.08 133.10
CA SER A 537 12.29 18.96 134.23
C SER A 537 11.24 20.09 134.09
N SER A 538 10.16 19.92 133.34
CA SER A 538 8.97 20.76 133.52
C SER A 538 7.70 19.94 133.76
N GLY A 539 7.09 20.14 134.93
CA GLY A 539 6.01 19.32 135.51
C GLY A 539 4.65 19.47 134.82
N PHE A 540 4.52 19.00 133.58
CA PHE A 540 3.24 18.75 132.92
C PHE A 540 3.14 17.28 132.45
N PRO A 541 2.10 16.52 132.84
CA PRO A 541 1.99 15.12 132.49
C PRO A 541 1.38 14.95 131.09
N GLY A 542 2.23 14.79 130.08
CA GLY A 542 1.82 14.43 128.73
C GLY A 542 3.04 14.22 127.83
N LYS A 543 3.29 12.97 127.39
CA LYS A 543 4.41 12.62 126.51
C LYS A 543 4.36 13.42 125.19
N TYR A 544 5.41 14.17 124.86
CA TYR A 544 5.46 15.12 123.74
C TYR A 544 5.70 14.46 122.36
N TYR A 545 4.88 13.47 121.98
CA TYR A 545 4.99 12.80 120.68
C TYR A 545 4.81 13.73 119.48
N TRP A 546 4.09 14.85 119.64
CA TRP A 546 3.78 15.78 118.55
C TRP A 546 5.02 16.45 117.94
N ARG A 547 6.10 16.66 118.70
CA ARG A 547 7.34 17.29 118.20
C ARG A 547 8.05 16.38 117.19
N VAL A 548 8.13 15.09 117.50
CA VAL A 548 8.67 14.07 116.59
C VAL A 548 7.78 13.93 115.36
N THR A 549 6.45 13.97 115.52
CA THR A 549 5.50 13.93 114.40
C THR A 549 5.70 15.12 113.45
N VAL A 550 5.84 16.35 113.96
CA VAL A 550 6.04 17.55 113.12
C VAL A 550 7.34 17.46 112.31
N VAL A 551 8.45 17.02 112.92
CA VAL A 551 9.72 16.85 112.21
C VAL A 551 9.64 15.74 111.16
N CYS A 552 8.96 14.63 111.45
CA CYS A 552 8.74 13.55 110.48
C CYS A 552 7.86 13.99 109.31
N VAL A 553 6.83 14.80 109.54
CA VAL A 553 5.99 15.38 108.48
C VAL A 553 6.80 16.35 107.61
N MET A 554 7.62 17.22 108.23
CA MET A 554 8.48 18.17 107.51
C MET A 554 9.55 17.47 106.65
N MET A 555 10.12 16.35 107.11
CA MET A 555 11.02 15.51 106.30
C MET A 555 10.30 14.65 105.26
N GLY A 556 9.04 14.28 105.50
CA GLY A 556 8.22 13.52 104.55
C GLY A 556 7.96 14.27 103.24
N ILE A 557 7.83 15.61 103.29
CA ILE A 557 7.58 16.47 102.11
C ILE A 557 8.72 16.39 101.05
N PRO A 558 10.02 16.60 101.39
CA PRO A 558 11.10 16.48 100.41
C PRO A 558 11.28 15.04 99.90
N ILE A 559 11.15 14.03 100.77
CA ILE A 559 11.21 12.61 100.36
C ILE A 559 10.11 12.29 99.33
N ALA A 560 8.88 12.76 99.57
CA ALA A 560 7.75 12.59 98.67
C ALA A 560 7.95 13.30 97.31
N TYR A 561 8.59 14.48 97.30
CA TYR A 561 8.94 15.20 96.06
C TYR A 561 9.96 14.43 95.21
N PHE A 562 11.00 13.87 95.82
CA PHE A 562 12.00 13.05 95.12
C PHE A 562 11.40 11.75 94.59
N LEU A 563 10.54 11.08 95.37
CA LEU A 563 9.79 9.89 94.93
C LEU A 563 8.86 10.20 93.75
N HIS A 564 8.12 11.30 93.78
CA HIS A 564 7.28 11.73 92.66
C HIS A 564 8.11 11.99 91.39
N ARG A 565 9.28 12.63 91.53
CA ARG A 565 10.19 12.85 90.39
C ARG A 565 10.74 11.52 89.84
N GLY A 566 10.99 10.54 90.70
CA GLY A 566 11.36 9.16 90.33
C GLY A 566 10.24 8.45 89.57
N VAL A 567 9.03 8.40 90.14
CA VAL A 567 7.85 7.76 89.52
C VAL A 567 7.51 8.43 88.19
N ARG A 568 7.54 9.77 88.09
CA ARG A 568 7.31 10.49 86.84
C ARG A 568 8.37 10.16 85.77
N ARG A 569 9.64 10.00 86.16
CA ARG A 569 10.70 9.59 85.23
C ARG A 569 10.49 8.17 84.73
N GLU A 570 10.18 7.23 85.63
CA GLU A 570 9.88 5.84 85.29
C GLU A 570 8.65 5.72 84.37
N VAL A 571 7.57 6.45 84.67
CA VAL A 571 6.37 6.48 83.81
C VAL A 571 6.66 7.08 82.44
N LEU A 572 7.46 8.16 82.36
CA LEU A 572 7.88 8.75 81.09
C LEU A 572 8.83 7.85 80.30
N GLN A 573 9.76 7.14 80.96
CA GLN A 573 10.64 6.15 80.32
C GLN A 573 9.84 4.96 79.81
N ALA A 574 8.90 4.44 80.60
CA ALA A 574 8.00 3.37 80.20
C ALA A 574 7.06 3.81 79.07
N ARG A 575 6.64 5.09 79.00
CA ARG A 575 5.88 5.64 77.87
C ARG A 575 6.75 5.78 76.62
N ARG A 576 8.00 6.22 76.75
CA ARG A 576 8.98 6.29 75.64
C ARG A 576 9.22 4.93 75.01
N PHE A 577 9.29 3.86 75.79
CA PHE A 577 9.40 2.49 75.26
C PHE A 577 8.33 2.13 74.19
N TRP A 578 7.14 2.72 74.28
CA TRP A 578 6.07 2.51 73.30
C TRP A 578 6.01 3.57 72.19
N THR A 579 6.35 4.82 72.49
CA THR A 579 6.07 6.01 71.66
C THR A 579 7.31 6.76 71.17
N ASP A 580 8.51 6.28 71.50
CA ASP A 580 9.76 6.87 71.01
C ASP A 580 9.82 6.82 69.47
N VAL A 581 10.26 7.94 68.89
CA VAL A 581 10.31 8.16 67.44
C VAL A 581 11.35 7.24 66.80
N GLU A 582 12.40 6.89 67.53
CA GLU A 582 13.47 6.05 66.99
C GLU A 582 13.30 4.57 67.35
N HIS A 583 12.88 4.24 68.58
CA HIS A 583 12.89 2.88 69.12
C HIS A 583 11.55 2.43 69.74
N GLY A 584 10.46 3.15 69.48
CA GLY A 584 9.16 2.84 70.06
C GLY A 584 8.50 1.64 69.37
N ARG A 585 7.92 0.72 70.15
CA ARG A 585 7.21 -0.46 69.62
C ARG A 585 6.08 -0.14 68.65
N LEU A 586 5.41 1.01 68.80
CA LEU A 586 4.36 1.45 67.87
C LEU A 586 4.96 1.94 66.55
N VAL A 587 6.09 2.64 66.59
CA VAL A 587 6.82 3.11 65.42
C VAL A 587 7.46 1.93 64.67
N ASP A 588 7.99 0.94 65.38
CA ASP A 588 8.51 -0.30 64.76
C ASP A 588 7.39 -1.10 64.06
N ALA A 589 6.20 -1.13 64.66
CA ALA A 589 5.03 -1.75 64.02
C ALA A 589 4.58 -0.98 62.77
N LEU A 590 4.70 0.35 62.74
CA LEU A 590 4.45 1.17 61.55
C LEU A 590 5.52 0.94 60.47
N ARG A 591 6.82 0.90 60.84
CA ARG A 591 7.92 0.59 59.91
C ARG A 591 7.77 -0.79 59.28
N ALA A 592 7.43 -1.81 60.07
CA ALA A 592 7.19 -3.15 59.57
C ALA A 592 6.02 -3.20 58.57
N LEU A 593 4.97 -2.40 58.80
CA LEU A 593 3.82 -2.29 57.88
C LEU A 593 4.19 -1.52 56.60
N LEU A 594 5.01 -0.48 56.70
CA LEU A 594 5.48 0.25 55.52
C LEU A 594 6.45 -0.56 54.67
N ASN A 595 7.27 -1.43 55.27
CA ASN A 595 8.14 -2.33 54.52
C ASN A 595 7.33 -3.33 53.69
N THR A 596 6.27 -3.93 54.26
CA THR A 596 5.39 -4.82 53.49
C THR A 596 4.63 -4.07 52.40
N VAL A 597 4.23 -2.82 52.66
CA VAL A 597 3.64 -1.94 51.64
C VAL A 597 4.65 -1.60 50.54
N ALA A 598 5.91 -1.33 50.89
CA ALA A 598 6.98 -1.03 49.94
C ALA A 598 7.25 -2.20 49.00
N ASP A 599 7.25 -3.44 49.51
CA ASP A 599 7.41 -4.64 48.69
C ASP A 599 6.25 -4.83 47.69
N ILE A 600 5.01 -4.60 48.15
CA ILE A 600 3.82 -4.68 47.30
C ILE A 600 3.87 -3.62 46.20
N GLN A 601 4.24 -2.38 46.54
CA GLN A 601 4.34 -1.28 45.58
C GLN A 601 5.52 -1.44 44.62
N ALA A 602 6.65 -2.00 45.08
CA ALA A 602 7.77 -2.33 44.21
C ALA A 602 7.37 -3.40 43.17
N THR A 603 6.56 -4.38 43.58
CA THR A 603 6.03 -5.40 42.66
C THR A 603 5.05 -4.77 41.66
N SER A 604 4.16 -3.89 42.12
CA SER A 604 3.23 -3.15 41.25
C SER A 604 3.94 -2.22 40.27
N ALA A 605 5.00 -1.53 40.70
CA ALA A 605 5.81 -0.66 39.85
C ALA A 605 6.52 -1.44 38.75
N LYS A 606 7.10 -2.61 39.07
CA LYS A 606 7.69 -3.52 38.09
C LYS A 606 6.66 -4.04 37.08
N GLN A 607 5.43 -4.32 37.54
CA GLN A 607 4.35 -4.75 36.65
C GLN A 607 3.90 -3.61 35.71
N MET A 608 3.72 -2.38 36.23
CA MET A 608 3.40 -1.21 35.40
C MET A 608 4.50 -0.90 34.39
N GLN A 609 5.77 -1.11 34.74
CA GLN A 609 6.90 -0.98 33.83
C GLN A 609 6.87 -2.05 32.73
N ALA A 610 6.58 -3.30 33.07
CA ALA A 610 6.40 -4.37 32.09
C ALA A 610 5.23 -4.08 31.14
N ASP A 611 4.10 -3.58 31.65
CA ASP A 611 2.94 -3.19 30.84
C ASP A 611 3.26 -2.00 29.91
N ALA A 612 4.02 -1.01 30.38
CA ALA A 612 4.49 0.10 29.57
C ALA A 612 5.41 -0.37 28.42
N ALA A 613 6.36 -1.26 28.72
CA ALA A 613 7.23 -1.86 27.71
C ALA A 613 6.45 -2.68 26.67
N ILE A 614 5.42 -3.44 27.10
CA ILE A 614 4.51 -4.15 26.19
C ILE A 614 3.75 -3.15 25.30
N SER A 615 3.28 -2.04 25.86
CA SER A 615 2.55 -1.02 25.07
C SER A 615 3.44 -0.36 24.02
N ILE A 616 4.69 -0.02 24.36
CA ILE A 616 5.66 0.57 23.42
C ILE A 616 6.00 -0.45 22.31
N ARG A 617 6.26 -1.71 22.67
CA ARG A 617 6.50 -2.79 21.69
C ARG A 617 5.31 -3.00 20.76
N ARG A 618 4.08 -2.88 21.28
CA ARG A 618 2.87 -3.03 20.48
C ARG A 618 2.74 -1.92 19.44
N GLU A 619 3.08 -0.68 19.79
CA GLU A 619 3.05 0.42 18.82
C GLU A 619 4.18 0.29 17.78
N ALA A 620 5.40 -0.07 18.20
CA ALA A 620 6.50 -0.39 17.29
C ALA A 620 6.15 -1.52 16.31
N SER A 621 5.54 -2.58 16.83
CA SER A 621 5.05 -3.71 16.03
C SER A 621 3.97 -3.27 15.04
N ARG A 622 3.07 -2.36 15.44
CA ARG A 622 2.01 -1.83 14.59
C ARG A 622 2.56 -1.02 13.41
N GLU A 623 3.48 -0.08 13.65
CA GLU A 623 4.08 0.73 12.59
C GLU A 623 4.88 -0.13 11.60
N LEU A 624 5.69 -1.07 12.11
CA LEU A 624 6.40 -2.01 11.26
C LEU A 624 5.46 -2.92 10.47
N ALA A 625 4.35 -3.35 11.07
CA ALA A 625 3.33 -4.13 10.39
C ALA A 625 2.65 -3.35 9.26
N LEU A 626 2.43 -2.04 9.42
CA LEU A 626 1.89 -1.18 8.36
C LEU A 626 2.85 -1.11 7.16
N LEU A 627 4.15 -0.86 7.40
CA LEU A 627 5.16 -0.83 6.33
C LEU A 627 5.27 -2.20 5.65
N TYR A 628 5.29 -3.27 6.44
CA TYR A 628 5.35 -4.65 5.95
C TYR A 628 4.14 -5.01 5.08
N GLU A 629 2.92 -4.66 5.48
CA GLU A 629 1.72 -4.95 4.68
C GLU A 629 1.68 -4.14 3.38
N HIS A 630 2.08 -2.86 3.37
CA HIS A 630 2.20 -2.08 2.12
C HIS A 630 3.23 -2.69 1.15
N LEU A 631 4.38 -3.13 1.64
CA LEU A 631 5.40 -3.79 0.81
C LEU A 631 4.96 -5.19 0.34
N LYS A 632 4.17 -5.89 1.15
CA LYS A 632 3.55 -7.17 0.78
C LYS A 632 2.47 -7.01 -0.28
N GLU A 633 1.76 -5.88 -0.31
CA GLU A 633 0.91 -5.51 -1.44
C GLU A 633 1.73 -5.33 -2.72
N ARG A 634 2.88 -4.65 -2.67
CA ARG A 634 3.80 -4.57 -3.83
C ARG A 634 4.25 -5.97 -4.29
N ARG A 635 4.51 -6.88 -3.36
CA ARG A 635 4.83 -8.28 -3.68
C ARG A 635 3.69 -9.00 -4.41
N ARG A 636 2.45 -8.77 -4.00
CA ARG A 636 1.27 -9.31 -4.70
C ARG A 636 1.12 -8.74 -6.10
N GLU A 637 1.38 -7.45 -6.28
CA GLU A 637 1.37 -6.81 -7.61
C GLU A 637 2.42 -7.41 -8.54
N ILE A 638 3.64 -7.67 -8.04
CA ILE A 638 4.70 -8.38 -8.79
C ILE A 638 4.21 -9.75 -9.23
N SER A 639 3.62 -10.54 -8.32
CA SER A 639 3.11 -11.88 -8.64
C SER A 639 1.95 -11.84 -9.64
N TRP A 640 1.05 -10.87 -9.52
CA TRP A 640 -0.04 -10.66 -10.46
C TRP A 640 0.50 -10.29 -11.85
N LEU A 641 1.39 -9.30 -11.95
CA LEU A 641 1.98 -8.89 -13.22
C LEU A 641 2.76 -10.04 -13.87
N ARG A 642 3.50 -10.82 -13.07
CA ARG A 642 4.19 -12.02 -13.56
C ARG A 642 3.19 -12.98 -14.22
N GLY A 643 2.04 -13.24 -13.58
CA GLY A 643 0.96 -14.05 -14.18
C GLY A 643 0.49 -13.50 -15.52
N GLN A 644 0.29 -12.18 -15.62
CA GLN A 644 -0.09 -11.53 -16.89
C GLN A 644 0.97 -11.70 -17.98
N LEU A 645 2.27 -11.68 -17.63
CA LEU A 645 3.35 -11.90 -18.60
C LEU A 645 3.42 -13.37 -19.06
N HIS A 646 3.13 -14.33 -18.18
CA HIS A 646 2.97 -15.73 -18.58
C HIS A 646 1.80 -15.88 -19.55
N ASP A 647 0.63 -15.33 -19.23
CA ASP A 647 -0.54 -15.36 -20.11
C ASP A 647 -0.25 -14.70 -21.47
N PHE A 648 0.57 -13.64 -21.50
CA PHE A 648 1.01 -13.02 -22.75
C PHE A 648 1.86 -13.94 -23.62
N LEU A 649 2.78 -14.70 -23.03
CA LEU A 649 3.61 -15.67 -23.75
C LEU A 649 2.77 -16.89 -24.20
N ASP A 650 1.85 -17.36 -23.34
CA ASP A 650 0.95 -18.48 -23.63
C ASP A 650 0.04 -18.20 -24.83
N MET A 651 -0.39 -16.94 -25.04
CA MET A 651 -1.14 -16.54 -26.25
C MET A 651 -0.42 -16.85 -27.55
N TYR A 652 0.91 -16.95 -27.54
CA TYR A 652 1.75 -17.28 -28.69
C TYR A 652 2.29 -18.72 -28.62
N GLY A 653 1.78 -19.54 -27.70
CA GLY A 653 2.22 -20.92 -27.50
C GLY A 653 3.61 -21.04 -26.88
N LEU A 654 4.04 -20.02 -26.13
CA LEU A 654 5.37 -19.94 -25.55
C LEU A 654 5.30 -20.16 -24.05
N ASP A 655 5.91 -21.24 -23.59
CA ASP A 655 6.05 -21.48 -22.16
C ASP A 655 7.31 -20.76 -21.63
N ALA A 656 7.11 -19.84 -20.69
CA ALA A 656 8.17 -19.06 -20.08
C ALA A 656 9.19 -19.90 -19.29
N GLU A 657 8.79 -21.08 -18.80
CA GLU A 657 9.65 -21.99 -18.02
C GLU A 657 10.42 -22.97 -18.91
N SER A 658 9.94 -23.19 -20.14
CA SER A 658 10.63 -24.02 -21.11
C SER A 658 11.92 -23.37 -21.62
N SER A 659 12.94 -24.19 -21.91
CA SER A 659 14.09 -23.71 -22.66
C SER A 659 13.60 -23.22 -24.02
N THR A 660 14.15 -22.08 -24.44
CA THR A 660 13.80 -21.46 -25.72
C THR A 660 13.89 -22.44 -26.90
N GLU A 661 14.78 -23.43 -26.82
CA GLU A 661 15.01 -24.44 -27.87
C GLU A 661 13.79 -25.31 -28.19
N ASN A 662 12.78 -25.35 -27.31
CA ASN A 662 11.54 -26.10 -27.52
C ASN A 662 10.47 -25.31 -28.31
N TRP A 663 10.74 -24.07 -28.72
CA TRP A 663 9.76 -23.21 -29.39
C TRP A 663 9.76 -23.47 -30.90
N VAL A 664 8.83 -24.30 -31.37
CA VAL A 664 8.89 -24.86 -32.74
C VAL A 664 8.41 -23.87 -33.82
N ARG A 665 7.43 -23.00 -33.58
CA ARG A 665 7.05 -21.86 -34.46
C ARG A 665 6.31 -20.76 -33.69
N LEU A 666 6.73 -19.51 -33.91
CA LEU A 666 6.06 -18.29 -33.45
C LEU A 666 5.07 -17.87 -34.54
N GLY A 667 3.79 -18.21 -34.44
CA GLY A 667 2.82 -17.65 -35.39
C GLY A 667 1.46 -18.31 -35.47
N ASN A 668 0.43 -17.48 -35.43
CA ASN A 668 -0.88 -17.80 -35.99
C ASN A 668 -0.78 -17.69 -37.51
N ASN A 669 -0.70 -18.83 -38.20
CA ASN A 669 -0.96 -18.88 -39.63
C ASN A 669 -2.48 -18.90 -39.84
N SER A 670 -3.13 -17.74 -39.71
CA SER A 670 -4.44 -17.59 -40.35
C SER A 670 -4.21 -17.58 -41.86
N GLY A 671 -5.16 -18.04 -42.68
CA GLY A 671 -5.00 -18.03 -44.15
C GLY A 671 -4.75 -16.63 -44.76
N ILE A 672 -4.82 -15.58 -43.93
CA ILE A 672 -4.74 -14.16 -44.26
C ILE A 672 -3.41 -13.55 -43.76
N ARG A 673 -2.93 -13.94 -42.58
CA ARG A 673 -1.68 -13.46 -41.98
C ARG A 673 -0.67 -14.59 -41.89
N HIS A 674 0.47 -14.41 -42.53
CA HIS A 674 1.58 -15.34 -42.52
C HIS A 674 2.75 -14.73 -41.74
N ALA A 675 2.89 -15.21 -40.51
CA ALA A 675 4.03 -14.96 -39.64
C ALA A 675 5.24 -15.78 -40.15
N ILE A 676 6.37 -15.12 -40.44
CA ILE A 676 7.63 -15.77 -40.81
C ILE A 676 8.69 -15.69 -39.71
N GLU A 677 8.31 -15.24 -38.52
CA GLU A 677 9.15 -15.20 -37.33
C GLU A 677 9.66 -16.60 -37.03
N GLN A 678 10.98 -16.75 -37.04
CA GLN A 678 11.63 -17.99 -36.66
C GLN A 678 12.13 -17.90 -35.22
N TYR A 679 12.24 -19.05 -34.58
CA TYR A 679 12.85 -19.15 -33.26
C TYR A 679 14.23 -18.49 -33.17
N VAL A 680 15.04 -18.67 -34.22
CA VAL A 680 16.38 -18.08 -34.32
C VAL A 680 16.33 -16.55 -34.28
N ASP A 681 15.28 -15.93 -34.84
CA ASP A 681 15.09 -14.47 -34.77
C ASP A 681 14.93 -14.01 -33.32
N LEU A 682 14.12 -14.73 -32.53
CA LEU A 682 13.91 -14.40 -31.12
C LEU A 682 15.19 -14.60 -30.30
N GLN A 683 15.93 -15.70 -30.50
CA GLN A 683 17.21 -15.91 -29.82
C GLN A 683 18.19 -14.78 -30.07
N ARG A 684 18.27 -14.28 -31.31
CA ARG A 684 19.13 -13.14 -31.66
C ARG A 684 18.72 -11.88 -30.91
N ILE A 685 17.42 -11.63 -30.76
CA ILE A 685 16.92 -10.49 -29.98
C ILE A 685 17.23 -10.67 -28.49
N ASP A 686 17.01 -11.86 -27.93
CA ASP A 686 17.33 -12.18 -26.53
C ASP A 686 18.81 -11.96 -26.21
N GLN A 687 19.72 -12.22 -27.16
CA GLN A 687 21.15 -11.96 -27.01
C GLN A 687 21.50 -10.47 -26.88
N THR A 688 20.66 -9.56 -27.42
CA THR A 688 20.91 -8.11 -27.30
C THR A 688 20.71 -7.59 -25.88
N ASN A 689 19.84 -8.23 -25.10
CA ASN A 689 19.56 -7.88 -23.71
C ASN A 689 19.21 -9.15 -22.90
N PRO A 690 20.22 -9.93 -22.47
CA PRO A 690 20.00 -11.22 -21.84
C PRO A 690 19.43 -11.07 -20.42
N ALA A 691 18.58 -12.02 -20.04
CA ALA A 691 17.94 -12.10 -18.73
C ALA A 691 18.90 -12.65 -17.64
N ILE A 692 19.94 -11.88 -17.32
CA ILE A 692 20.96 -12.21 -16.30
C ILE A 692 20.83 -11.34 -15.04
N PRO A 693 21.22 -11.82 -13.85
CA PRO A 693 21.04 -11.10 -12.59
C PRO A 693 21.70 -9.70 -12.54
N GLU A 694 22.85 -9.52 -13.19
CA GLU A 694 23.53 -8.22 -13.30
C GLU A 694 22.66 -7.21 -14.05
N ARG A 695 21.97 -7.68 -15.09
CA ARG A 695 21.08 -6.83 -15.89
C ARG A 695 19.81 -6.48 -15.11
N PHE A 696 19.25 -7.42 -14.36
CA PHE A 696 18.11 -7.18 -13.46
C PHE A 696 18.40 -6.09 -12.43
N GLN A 697 19.58 -6.13 -11.81
CA GLN A 697 20.02 -5.11 -10.86
C GLN A 697 20.13 -3.73 -11.53
N SER A 698 20.77 -3.66 -12.71
CA SER A 698 20.90 -2.40 -13.44
C SER A 698 19.53 -1.83 -13.87
N MET A 699 18.59 -2.69 -14.26
CA MET A 699 17.24 -2.30 -14.65
C MET A 699 16.44 -1.77 -13.45
N GLN A 700 16.61 -2.37 -12.27
CA GLN A 700 16.00 -1.85 -11.04
C GLN A 700 16.49 -0.45 -10.71
N ALA A 701 17.79 -0.19 -10.83
CA ALA A 701 18.37 1.13 -10.59
C ALA A 701 17.87 2.18 -11.61
N GLU A 702 17.73 1.80 -12.87
CA GLU A 702 17.24 2.68 -13.94
C GLU A 702 15.75 3.00 -13.79
N LYS A 703 14.91 1.96 -13.61
CA LYS A 703 13.45 2.08 -13.68
C LYS A 703 12.80 2.45 -12.35
N LYS A 704 13.45 2.18 -11.22
CA LYS A 704 12.96 2.49 -9.86
C LYS A 704 11.48 2.08 -9.65
N PRO A 705 11.13 0.78 -9.81
CA PRO A 705 9.74 0.32 -9.91
C PRO A 705 8.89 0.47 -8.62
N PHE A 706 9.53 0.65 -7.47
CA PHE A 706 8.91 0.90 -6.16
C PHE A 706 8.90 2.39 -5.76
N LYS A 707 9.02 3.32 -6.70
CA LYS A 707 8.92 4.75 -6.38
C LYS A 707 7.50 5.00 -5.85
N GLN A 708 7.37 5.75 -4.74
CA GLN A 708 6.08 5.96 -4.06
C GLN A 708 5.39 4.66 -3.63
N TRP A 709 6.14 3.65 -3.17
CA TRP A 709 5.61 2.35 -2.74
C TRP A 709 4.54 2.41 -1.63
N GLY A 710 4.43 3.53 -0.90
CA GLY A 710 3.39 3.78 0.10
C GLY A 710 2.03 4.19 -0.49
N GLU A 711 1.92 4.41 -1.80
CA GLU A 711 0.63 4.60 -2.47
C GLU A 711 -0.16 3.29 -2.53
N ARG A 712 -1.48 3.38 -2.74
CA ARG A 712 -2.37 2.22 -2.81
C ARG A 712 -1.97 1.26 -3.94
N TYR A 713 -1.44 1.77 -5.04
CA TYR A 713 -1.02 0.97 -6.19
C TYR A 713 0.27 1.51 -6.80
N SER A 714 1.12 0.63 -7.36
CA SER A 714 2.35 1.03 -8.04
C SER A 714 2.09 1.12 -9.53
N TYR A 715 2.24 2.31 -10.09
CA TYR A 715 2.04 2.52 -11.54
C TYR A 715 2.96 1.66 -12.39
N ALA A 716 4.13 1.28 -11.87
CA ALA A 716 5.06 0.40 -12.56
C ALA A 716 4.46 -0.99 -12.85
N PHE A 717 3.49 -1.45 -12.04
CA PHE A 717 2.94 -2.79 -12.16
C PHE A 717 1.49 -2.83 -12.64
N LEU A 718 0.76 -1.71 -12.65
CA LEU A 718 -0.68 -1.67 -12.98
C LEU A 718 -1.03 -1.96 -14.44
N TYR A 719 -0.12 -1.68 -15.37
CA TYR A 719 -0.38 -1.71 -16.81
C TYR A 719 0.59 -2.68 -17.51
N PRO A 720 0.22 -3.97 -17.65
CA PRO A 720 1.12 -4.99 -18.21
C PRO A 720 1.66 -4.67 -19.59
N LEU A 721 0.81 -4.17 -20.50
CA LEU A 721 1.25 -3.82 -21.85
C LEU A 721 2.25 -2.65 -21.85
N GLN A 722 2.01 -1.63 -21.02
CA GLN A 722 2.97 -0.53 -20.85
C GLN A 722 4.30 -1.02 -20.29
N PHE A 723 4.25 -1.94 -19.32
CA PHE A 723 5.45 -2.56 -18.76
C PHE A 723 6.25 -3.30 -19.84
N ILE A 724 5.58 -4.09 -20.68
CA ILE A 724 6.19 -4.76 -21.84
C ILE A 724 6.76 -3.73 -22.83
N ASP A 725 6.02 -2.67 -23.15
CA ASP A 725 6.48 -1.59 -24.04
C ASP A 725 7.79 -0.96 -23.53
N ASP A 726 7.81 -0.58 -22.25
CA ASP A 726 8.94 0.11 -21.65
C ASP A 726 10.20 -0.76 -21.57
N LEU A 727 10.04 -2.08 -21.40
CA LEU A 727 11.14 -3.05 -21.46
C LEU A 727 11.57 -3.35 -22.89
N SER A 728 10.64 -3.43 -23.84
CA SER A 728 10.91 -3.75 -25.25
C SER A 728 11.82 -2.72 -25.94
N ARG A 729 11.85 -1.47 -25.45
CA ARG A 729 12.74 -0.41 -25.95
C ARG A 729 14.22 -0.72 -25.80
N ALA A 730 14.61 -1.58 -24.86
CA ALA A 730 16.00 -2.00 -24.68
C ALA A 730 16.48 -2.98 -25.75
N TYR A 731 15.55 -3.59 -26.50
CA TYR A 731 15.85 -4.59 -27.51
C TYR A 731 16.01 -3.97 -28.90
N GLN A 732 17.06 -4.40 -29.60
CA GLN A 732 17.31 -4.01 -30.98
C GLN A 732 16.84 -5.11 -31.93
N GLU A 733 16.59 -4.73 -33.19
CA GLU A 733 16.30 -5.69 -34.25
C GLU A 733 17.53 -5.80 -35.16
N PRO A 734 18.42 -6.78 -34.91
CA PRO A 734 19.68 -6.87 -35.63
C PRO A 734 19.51 -7.25 -37.10
N LEU A 735 18.39 -7.88 -37.49
CA LEU A 735 18.23 -8.43 -38.83
C LEU A 735 18.19 -7.36 -39.95
N GLU A 736 17.57 -6.20 -39.73
CA GLU A 736 17.59 -5.12 -40.74
C GLU A 736 19.02 -4.67 -41.07
N GLN A 737 19.88 -4.64 -40.06
CA GLN A 737 21.30 -4.28 -40.21
C GLN A 737 22.11 -5.42 -40.82
N GLU A 738 21.75 -6.67 -40.54
CA GLU A 738 22.42 -7.86 -41.09
C GLU A 738 22.08 -8.10 -42.56
N LEU A 739 20.82 -7.91 -42.97
CA LEU A 739 20.39 -7.98 -44.36
C LEU A 739 21.02 -6.88 -45.22
N ALA A 740 21.48 -5.78 -44.63
CA ALA A 740 22.21 -4.72 -45.31
C ALA A 740 23.72 -5.01 -45.45
N LYS A 741 24.28 -6.03 -44.78
CA LYS A 741 25.72 -6.35 -44.82
C LYS A 741 26.08 -7.21 -46.03
N LEU A 742 27.23 -6.92 -46.64
CA LEU A 742 27.85 -7.77 -47.66
C LEU A 742 28.21 -9.14 -47.06
N GLY A 743 27.52 -10.20 -47.49
CA GLY A 743 27.76 -11.59 -47.03
C GLY A 743 26.55 -12.32 -46.45
N SER A 744 25.39 -11.66 -46.26
CA SER A 744 24.14 -12.26 -45.76
C SER A 744 23.39 -13.12 -46.79
N GLY A 745 24.09 -13.66 -47.79
CA GLY A 745 23.48 -14.27 -48.99
C GLY A 745 22.55 -15.43 -48.68
N ASP A 746 22.90 -16.31 -47.74
CA ASP A 746 22.09 -17.50 -47.41
C ASP A 746 20.78 -17.15 -46.70
N GLU A 747 20.83 -16.16 -45.80
CA GLU A 747 19.65 -15.67 -45.07
C GLU A 747 18.72 -14.88 -46.01
N GLN A 748 19.29 -14.00 -46.84
CA GLN A 748 18.54 -13.32 -47.91
C GLN A 748 17.88 -14.31 -48.88
N THR A 749 18.59 -15.38 -49.26
CA THR A 749 18.06 -16.41 -50.17
C THR A 749 16.92 -17.20 -49.53
N THR A 750 17.05 -17.53 -48.24
CA THR A 750 15.98 -18.22 -47.49
C THR A 750 14.73 -17.34 -47.39
N ARG A 751 14.89 -16.05 -47.10
CA ARG A 751 13.77 -15.10 -47.05
C ARG A 751 13.16 -14.83 -48.41
N ALA A 752 13.97 -14.71 -49.46
CA ALA A 752 13.49 -14.64 -50.83
C ALA A 752 12.62 -15.85 -51.16
N ARG A 753 13.02 -17.06 -50.73
CA ARG A 753 12.25 -18.29 -50.93
C ARG A 753 10.91 -18.27 -50.19
N GLU A 754 10.89 -17.82 -48.93
CA GLU A 754 9.65 -17.68 -48.14
C GLU A 754 8.70 -16.66 -48.77
N LEU A 755 9.22 -15.50 -49.19
CA LEU A 755 8.44 -14.47 -49.87
C LEU A 755 7.92 -14.94 -51.23
N CYS A 756 8.75 -15.59 -52.05
CA CYS A 756 8.32 -16.21 -53.31
C CYS A 756 7.28 -17.31 -53.06
N ALA A 757 7.40 -18.10 -51.98
CA ALA A 757 6.40 -19.11 -51.64
C ALA A 757 5.07 -18.48 -51.21
N PHE A 758 5.09 -17.38 -50.45
CA PHE A 758 3.90 -16.57 -50.16
C PHE A 758 3.27 -16.07 -51.46
N LEU A 759 4.06 -15.44 -52.33
CA LEU A 759 3.61 -14.89 -53.61
C LEU A 759 3.05 -15.98 -54.56
N ASN A 760 3.62 -17.17 -54.55
CA ASN A 760 3.18 -18.28 -55.40
C ASN A 760 1.91 -18.99 -54.89
N ARG A 761 1.56 -18.89 -53.60
CA ARG A 761 0.28 -19.41 -53.07
C ARG A 761 -0.94 -18.62 -53.58
N HIS A 762 -0.75 -17.57 -54.37
CA HIS A 762 -1.83 -16.70 -54.84
C HIS A 762 -2.49 -17.13 -56.15
N SER A 763 -1.94 -18.10 -56.89
CA SER A 763 -2.47 -18.49 -58.20
C SER A 763 -3.82 -19.25 -58.16
N GLY A 764 -4.50 -19.34 -57.01
CA GLY A 764 -5.80 -20.03 -56.87
C GLY A 764 -6.71 -19.49 -55.75
N ASP A 765 -6.18 -19.28 -54.54
CA ASP A 765 -7.02 -19.07 -53.34
C ASP A 765 -7.18 -17.60 -52.90
N PHE A 766 -6.55 -16.64 -53.57
CA PHE A 766 -6.62 -15.23 -53.18
C PHE A 766 -7.73 -14.51 -53.95
N SER A 767 -8.88 -14.27 -53.32
CA SER A 767 -10.04 -13.59 -53.93
C SER A 767 -10.46 -12.36 -53.12
N THR A 768 -11.36 -11.55 -53.69
CA THR A 768 -11.98 -10.43 -52.98
C THR A 768 -13.00 -10.91 -51.94
N ALA A 769 -13.15 -10.14 -50.88
CA ALA A 769 -14.05 -10.41 -49.77
C ALA A 769 -15.54 -10.33 -50.15
N PHE A 770 -15.87 -9.77 -51.31
CA PHE A 770 -17.20 -9.77 -51.89
C PHE A 770 -17.12 -10.19 -53.36
N ARG A 771 -18.07 -11.01 -53.79
CA ARG A 771 -18.19 -11.44 -55.18
C ARG A 771 -19.27 -10.64 -55.88
N TRP A 772 -18.93 -9.99 -56.99
CA TRP A 772 -19.92 -9.36 -57.87
C TRP A 772 -20.48 -10.38 -58.87
N ARG A 773 -21.75 -10.22 -59.25
CA ARG A 773 -22.27 -10.90 -60.44
C ARG A 773 -21.60 -10.26 -61.67
N MET A 774 -20.83 -11.06 -62.42
CA MET A 774 -20.15 -10.62 -63.65
C MET A 774 -21.20 -10.02 -64.61
N ARG A 775 -21.22 -8.69 -64.72
CA ARG A 775 -22.08 -7.87 -65.58
C ARG A 775 -21.30 -6.64 -66.03
N ASP A 776 -21.81 -5.96 -67.06
CA ASP A 776 -21.37 -4.62 -67.42
C ASP A 776 -21.40 -3.72 -66.16
N GLY A 777 -20.31 -3.00 -65.90
CA GLY A 777 -20.17 -2.11 -64.73
C GLY A 777 -19.28 -2.63 -63.58
N VAL A 778 -18.81 -3.88 -63.63
CA VAL A 778 -17.77 -4.39 -62.71
C VAL A 778 -16.39 -4.22 -63.37
N PRO A 779 -15.49 -3.38 -62.82
CA PRO A 779 -14.13 -3.24 -63.35
C PRO A 779 -13.30 -4.50 -63.12
N VAL A 780 -12.26 -4.68 -63.93
CA VAL A 780 -11.27 -5.75 -63.76
C VAL A 780 -10.61 -5.58 -62.39
N ASP A 781 -10.40 -6.70 -61.72
CA ASP A 781 -9.70 -6.73 -60.45
C ASP A 781 -8.22 -6.36 -60.64
N ASN A 782 -7.75 -5.45 -59.80
CA ASN A 782 -6.34 -5.06 -59.79
C ASN A 782 -5.65 -5.69 -58.58
N VAL A 783 -4.52 -6.33 -58.83
CA VAL A 783 -3.65 -6.87 -57.79
C VAL A 783 -2.51 -5.90 -57.54
N TYR A 784 -2.35 -5.47 -56.29
CA TYR A 784 -1.26 -4.63 -55.83
C TYR A 784 -0.41 -5.40 -54.84
N CYS A 785 0.90 -5.19 -54.92
CA CYS A 785 1.86 -5.75 -53.99
C CYS A 785 2.65 -4.62 -53.36
N LEU A 786 2.55 -4.50 -52.03
CA LEU A 786 3.35 -3.56 -51.25
C LEU A 786 4.44 -4.32 -50.53
N LEU A 787 5.68 -3.93 -50.79
CA LEU A 787 6.86 -4.63 -50.31
C LEU A 787 7.92 -3.64 -49.86
N PRO A 788 8.78 -4.00 -48.89
CA PRO A 788 9.94 -3.19 -48.54
C PRO A 788 10.85 -3.04 -49.77
N SER A 789 11.48 -1.88 -49.91
CA SER A 789 12.39 -1.58 -51.04
C SER A 789 13.49 -2.64 -51.20
N LEU A 790 14.01 -3.15 -50.08
CA LEU A 790 15.00 -4.23 -50.05
C LEU A 790 14.45 -5.52 -50.64
N TRP A 791 13.20 -5.89 -50.36
CA TRP A 791 12.60 -7.13 -50.86
C TRP A 791 12.24 -7.02 -52.34
N LEU A 792 11.77 -5.85 -52.78
CA LEU A 792 11.55 -5.55 -54.20
C LEU A 792 12.83 -5.58 -55.02
N SER A 793 13.99 -5.32 -54.41
CA SER A 793 15.27 -5.35 -55.11
C SER A 793 15.77 -6.78 -55.39
N LEU A 794 15.18 -7.80 -54.75
CA LEU A 794 15.59 -9.20 -54.92
C LEU A 794 15.15 -9.74 -56.30
N PRO A 795 16.07 -10.23 -57.15
CA PRO A 795 15.73 -10.67 -58.52
C PRO A 795 14.67 -11.78 -58.56
N ALA A 796 14.73 -12.75 -57.63
CA ALA A 796 13.76 -13.84 -57.56
C ALA A 796 12.33 -13.36 -57.26
N VAL A 797 12.20 -12.31 -56.45
CA VAL A 797 10.90 -11.72 -56.06
C VAL A 797 10.29 -10.99 -57.25
N ARG A 798 11.09 -10.18 -57.97
CA ARG A 798 10.63 -9.52 -59.20
C ARG A 798 10.16 -10.51 -60.25
N ALA A 799 10.95 -11.55 -60.51
CA ALA A 799 10.56 -12.61 -61.45
C ALA A 799 9.24 -13.27 -61.04
N THR A 800 9.07 -13.58 -59.75
CA THR A 800 7.83 -14.16 -59.23
C THR A 800 6.63 -13.23 -59.39
N LEU A 801 6.78 -11.92 -59.16
CA LEU A 801 5.69 -10.95 -59.34
C LEU A 801 5.27 -10.84 -60.80
N THR A 802 6.23 -10.83 -61.73
CA THR A 802 5.97 -10.86 -63.17
C THR A 802 5.26 -12.15 -63.58
N ASP A 803 5.70 -13.31 -63.08
CA ASP A 803 5.10 -14.62 -63.37
C ASP A 803 3.65 -14.71 -62.85
N GLN A 804 3.33 -14.03 -61.73
CA GLN A 804 1.97 -13.94 -61.17
C GLN A 804 1.10 -12.88 -61.86
N GLY A 805 1.62 -12.19 -62.90
CA GLY A 805 0.87 -11.18 -63.64
C GLY A 805 0.62 -9.88 -62.87
N VAL A 806 1.40 -9.59 -61.83
CA VAL A 806 1.34 -8.29 -61.13
C VAL A 806 2.08 -7.25 -61.96
N ASN A 807 1.36 -6.21 -62.39
CA ASN A 807 1.96 -5.10 -63.15
C ASN A 807 3.06 -4.41 -62.31
N GLU A 808 4.13 -3.95 -62.97
CA GLU A 808 5.21 -3.20 -62.30
C GLU A 808 4.68 -1.94 -61.63
N ASP A 809 3.72 -1.25 -62.25
CA ASP A 809 3.06 -0.06 -61.69
C ASP A 809 2.21 -0.35 -60.43
N HIS A 810 1.88 -1.62 -60.19
CA HIS A 810 1.16 -2.08 -59.00
C HIS A 810 2.09 -2.65 -57.91
N CYS A 811 3.40 -2.61 -58.15
CA CYS A 811 4.43 -2.97 -57.17
C CYS A 811 4.90 -1.71 -56.44
N ILE A 812 4.35 -1.48 -55.25
CA ILE A 812 4.53 -0.23 -54.50
C ILE A 812 5.51 -0.46 -53.36
N VAL A 813 6.35 0.55 -53.08
CA VAL A 813 7.27 0.50 -51.94
C VAL A 813 6.48 0.75 -50.65
N GLY A 814 6.48 -0.24 -49.76
CA GLY A 814 5.90 -0.15 -48.43
C GLY A 814 6.73 0.74 -47.49
N ALA A 815 6.07 1.32 -46.50
CA ALA A 815 6.70 2.14 -45.46
C ALA A 815 7.30 1.28 -44.35
N ASP A 816 6.69 0.12 -44.07
CA ASP A 816 7.20 -0.84 -43.09
C ASP A 816 8.24 -1.77 -43.73
N GLY A 817 9.45 -1.80 -43.15
CA GLY A 817 10.56 -2.64 -43.61
C GLY A 817 10.36 -4.15 -43.38
N SER A 818 9.32 -4.54 -42.66
CA SER A 818 9.11 -5.90 -42.14
C SER A 818 7.85 -6.60 -42.66
N ARG A 819 7.09 -5.93 -43.54
CA ARG A 819 5.77 -6.38 -43.98
C ARG A 819 5.63 -6.36 -45.48
N ALA A 820 4.95 -7.39 -45.99
CA ALA A 820 4.55 -7.49 -47.37
C ALA A 820 3.03 -7.65 -47.45
N TYR A 821 2.37 -6.71 -48.12
CA TYR A 821 0.94 -6.76 -48.35
C TYR A 821 0.66 -7.20 -49.78
N LEU A 822 -0.29 -8.12 -49.92
CA LEU A 822 -0.94 -8.36 -51.20
C LEU A 822 -2.39 -7.91 -51.11
N LEU A 823 -2.81 -7.10 -52.07
CA LEU A 823 -4.14 -6.54 -52.16
C LEU A 823 -4.77 -6.92 -53.49
N ARG A 824 -6.01 -7.38 -53.46
CA ARG A 824 -6.86 -7.54 -54.64
C ARG A 824 -8.02 -6.57 -54.51
N LEU A 825 -8.21 -5.71 -55.49
CA LEU A 825 -9.09 -4.56 -55.38
C LEU A 825 -10.02 -4.48 -56.57
N GLN A 826 -11.31 -4.33 -56.28
CA GLN A 826 -12.33 -3.96 -57.26
C GLN A 826 -13.00 -2.70 -56.75
N ILE A 827 -12.70 -1.58 -57.38
CA ILE A 827 -13.08 -0.25 -56.94
C ILE A 827 -13.82 0.43 -58.09
N GLY A 828 -14.87 1.19 -57.79
CA GLY A 828 -15.63 1.89 -58.82
C GLY A 828 -16.71 1.00 -59.47
N VAL A 829 -17.34 0.16 -58.66
CA VAL A 829 -18.40 -0.74 -59.11
C VAL A 829 -19.72 0.03 -59.25
N GLU A 830 -20.47 -0.23 -60.32
CA GLU A 830 -21.80 0.35 -60.51
C GLU A 830 -22.82 -0.19 -59.49
N SER A 831 -23.75 0.64 -59.04
CA SER A 831 -24.84 0.21 -58.15
C SER A 831 -25.77 -0.81 -58.82
N SER A 832 -25.83 -0.83 -60.16
CA SER A 832 -26.56 -1.82 -60.97
C SER A 832 -26.07 -3.26 -60.73
N CYS A 833 -24.81 -3.44 -60.30
CA CYS A 833 -24.21 -4.75 -60.05
C CYS A 833 -24.69 -5.41 -58.74
N LEU A 834 -25.49 -4.70 -57.93
CA LEU A 834 -26.06 -5.20 -56.67
C LEU A 834 -27.31 -6.09 -56.84
N ASN A 835 -27.85 -6.20 -58.06
CA ASN A 835 -29.10 -6.91 -58.41
C ASN A 835 -28.93 -8.36 -58.88
#